data_AF-A0A8T8C231-F1
#
_entry.id   AF-A0A8T8C231-F1
#
_cell.length_a   1.000
_cell.length_b   1.000
_cell.length_c   1.000
_cell.angle_alpha   90.00
_cell.angle_beta   90.00
_cell.angle_gamma   90.00
#
_symmetry.space_group_name_H-M   'P 1'
#
loop_
_entity.id
_entity.type
_entity.pdbx_description
1 polymer ?
#
loop_
_entity_poly.entity_id
_entity_poly.type
_entity_poly.pdbx_seq_one_letter_code
_entity_poly.pdbx_strand_id
1 'polypeptide(L)'
;MIRRFRLDQKSHYERLVIAQRLSEMLTNFLDGQLAPLAIGAEQGSIEEWDDVVIYHKKDVIEHLQVKRQASDFCTKDPDKAKFLAKQAKNVSSKGQVQPIPGPNPPPSNVPFKAKKPPQINSVLDSAFASLAKHAGKGTFDTLPERQFQLTLVGASLKVKADLTVDHVDALCKLCRKEGLDLTELANITDGPTQRAYTWLTTWCGFQDWAQIRDTLRRVTIVCVGNDAYLEQRCVAALARHFTDPLRALHQLVMYITWETSHVSTLGCHAVLRALRSELRSDIETWAQYELADTVLPAGQSWSLAGTHDLGALVPRSAQGVVEHIWSNAPGIRKLRIYAQYKAPIGANLTLPAALLRMALHLPAGTHGLMQDEPVWRGSVGHEVGHTLGVGESDLNHLAWVGNSERLACSTDHVFTSRSDIHSEAQALSDAMDGLVWERVSQGVFEKITLISDPALADAMEAMWIEWLAGFAANPGSRREFLEQLLYPETEGKNAKHALRLGPRTHDLLVAAIQTLLLVAVGVGGAGNEWGYFPQCGRVLSIALQYWSGPAGPAPEVRELSEGPLIDVIGPSPAPVVILAGVSSSPTELLNIGMADDAETATSMAAERRPHLLVTRSGLRQHLRNGTLITVRQHFNNQLKDRLLARESAIKTNVKGF
;
A
#
# COMPACT_ATOMS: atom_id res chain seq x y z
N MET A 1 2.07 -11.27 41.61
CA MET A 1 0.70 -10.71 41.61
C MET A 1 0.57 -9.89 40.33
N ILE A 2 -0.04 -10.45 39.28
CA ILE A 2 -0.11 -9.82 37.96
C ILE A 2 -1.05 -8.62 38.08
N ARG A 3 -0.51 -7.38 38.07
CA ARG A 3 -1.32 -6.16 37.96
C ARG A 3 -2.01 -6.23 36.59
N ARG A 4 -3.28 -6.66 36.57
CA ARG A 4 -4.12 -6.67 35.38
C ARG A 4 -4.33 -5.22 34.96
N PHE A 5 -3.51 -4.74 34.04
CA PHE A 5 -3.78 -3.52 33.29
C PHE A 5 -4.93 -3.80 32.34
N ARG A 6 -6.01 -3.04 32.50
CA ARG A 6 -7.14 -3.04 31.59
C ARG A 6 -7.47 -1.59 31.30
N LEU A 7 -7.47 -1.24 30.03
CA LEU A 7 -7.83 0.11 29.58
C LEU A 7 -9.33 0.41 29.84
N ASP A 8 -10.13 -0.59 30.23
CA ASP A 8 -11.50 -0.45 30.79
C ASP A 8 -11.55 0.40 32.09
N GLN A 9 -10.45 0.47 32.86
CA GLN A 9 -10.33 1.24 34.11
C GLN A 9 -9.79 2.66 33.91
N LYS A 10 -9.31 3.00 32.71
CA LYS A 10 -8.84 4.36 32.42
C LYS A 10 -10.00 5.34 32.46
N SER A 11 -9.73 6.51 33.04
CA SER A 11 -10.67 7.61 33.08
C SER A 11 -11.01 8.07 31.65
N HIS A 12 -12.20 8.65 31.48
CA HIS A 12 -12.63 9.18 30.19
C HIS A 12 -11.59 10.16 29.59
N TYR A 13 -10.99 11.01 30.42
CA TYR A 13 -9.95 11.94 30.02
C TYR A 13 -8.71 11.26 29.42
N GLU A 14 -8.23 10.16 30.02
CA GLU A 14 -7.08 9.43 29.47
C GLU A 14 -7.42 8.82 28.11
N ARG A 15 -8.66 8.33 27.93
CA ARG A 15 -9.12 7.84 26.63
C ARG A 15 -9.19 8.96 25.60
N LEU A 16 -9.60 10.17 26.00
CA LEU A 16 -9.59 11.34 25.12
C LEU A 16 -8.16 11.76 24.73
N VAL A 17 -7.19 11.70 25.66
CA VAL A 17 -5.77 11.95 25.33
C VAL A 17 -5.25 10.92 24.33
N ILE A 18 -5.56 9.63 24.52
CA ILE A 18 -5.20 8.57 23.55
C ILE A 18 -5.89 8.80 22.20
N ALA A 19 -7.19 9.13 22.21
CA ALA A 19 -7.95 9.40 21.01
C ALA A 19 -7.38 10.60 20.23
N GLN A 20 -6.91 11.64 20.93
CA GLN A 20 -6.26 12.78 20.29
C GLN A 20 -4.97 12.35 19.59
N ARG A 21 -4.10 11.58 20.27
CA ARG A 21 -2.86 11.06 19.69
C ARG A 21 -3.11 10.15 18.49
N LEU A 22 -4.12 9.29 18.58
CA LEU A 22 -4.52 8.46 17.44
C LEU A 22 -5.06 9.31 16.29
N SER A 23 -5.89 10.32 16.56
CA SER A 23 -6.42 11.21 15.51
C SER A 23 -5.30 11.95 14.77
N GLU A 24 -4.30 12.45 15.49
CA GLU A 24 -3.09 13.07 14.92
C GLU A 24 -2.29 12.05 14.08
N MET A 25 -2.05 10.85 14.63
CA MET A 25 -1.35 9.75 13.96
C MET A 25 -2.06 9.33 12.66
N LEU A 26 -3.38 9.21 12.68
CA LEU A 26 -4.20 8.86 11.51
C LEU A 26 -4.15 9.93 10.43
N THR A 27 -4.25 11.21 10.82
CA THR A 27 -4.19 12.34 9.89
C THR A 27 -2.84 12.36 9.17
N ASN A 28 -1.74 12.28 9.92
CA ASN A 28 -0.40 12.23 9.35
C ASN A 28 -0.23 11.02 8.41
N PHE A 29 -0.69 9.84 8.83
CA PHE A 29 -0.60 8.63 8.02
C PHE A 29 -1.37 8.73 6.69
N LEU A 30 -2.62 9.23 6.73
CA LEU A 30 -3.44 9.43 5.53
C LEU A 30 -2.83 10.45 4.57
N ASP A 31 -2.27 11.53 5.11
CA ASP A 31 -1.58 12.58 4.35
C ASP A 31 -0.16 12.17 3.88
N GLY A 32 0.34 10.98 4.22
CA GLY A 32 1.68 10.51 3.84
C GLY A 32 2.82 11.21 4.60
N GLN A 33 2.53 11.72 5.78
CA GLN A 33 3.48 12.32 6.70
C GLN A 33 3.94 11.33 7.77
N LEU A 34 5.06 11.66 8.41
CA LEU A 34 5.62 10.83 9.47
C LEU A 34 4.64 10.74 10.65
N ALA A 35 4.24 9.52 10.97
CA ALA A 35 3.34 9.18 12.07
C ALA A 35 3.98 8.11 12.96
N PRO A 36 3.64 8.04 14.26
CA PRO A 36 4.01 6.90 15.09
C PRO A 36 3.53 5.57 14.48
N LEU A 37 4.27 4.49 14.76
CA LEU A 37 3.92 3.13 14.33
C LEU A 37 2.66 2.61 15.02
N ALA A 38 2.60 2.80 16.34
CA ALA A 38 1.51 2.31 17.16
C ALA A 38 1.48 2.97 18.55
N ILE A 39 0.33 2.85 19.21
CA ILE A 39 0.14 3.21 20.62
C ILE A 39 -0.20 1.95 21.42
N GLY A 40 0.59 1.65 22.44
CA GLY A 40 0.42 0.50 23.33
C GLY A 40 0.11 0.87 24.78
N ALA A 41 -0.17 -0.17 25.55
CA ALA A 41 -0.38 -0.10 26.99
C ALA A 41 0.94 -0.07 27.80
N GLU A 42 0.82 0.26 29.09
CA GLU A 42 1.89 0.08 30.09
C GLU A 42 2.45 -1.35 30.04
N GLN A 43 3.75 -1.50 29.73
CA GLN A 43 4.44 -2.80 29.77
C GLN A 43 5.26 -2.98 31.06
N GLY A 44 5.19 -2.03 32.00
CA GLY A 44 5.95 -2.07 33.25
C GLY A 44 7.46 -1.84 33.07
N SER A 45 7.87 -1.25 31.93
CA SER A 45 9.27 -0.94 31.64
C SER A 45 9.85 0.11 32.57
N ILE A 46 9.07 1.16 32.87
CA ILE A 46 9.36 2.24 33.81
C ILE A 46 8.16 2.38 34.74
N GLU A 47 8.27 1.73 35.89
CA GLU A 47 7.24 1.72 36.94
C GLU A 47 6.80 3.15 37.32
N GLU A 48 5.51 3.36 37.61
CA GLU A 48 4.94 4.66 38.04
C GLU A 48 4.90 5.79 36.98
N TRP A 49 5.47 5.59 35.79
CA TRP A 49 5.45 6.57 34.68
C TRP A 49 4.62 6.11 33.47
N ASP A 50 4.68 4.83 33.13
CA ASP A 50 4.27 4.30 31.83
C ASP A 50 2.74 4.12 31.64
N ASP A 51 1.91 5.15 31.77
CA ASP A 51 0.45 4.98 31.58
C ASP A 51 0.12 4.53 30.12
N VAL A 52 0.79 5.11 29.12
CA VAL A 52 0.66 4.80 27.68
C VAL A 52 2.05 4.80 27.04
N VAL A 53 2.27 3.94 26.05
CA VAL A 53 3.54 3.89 25.30
C VAL A 53 3.28 4.19 23.82
N ILE A 54 4.00 5.13 23.24
CA ILE A 54 3.93 5.46 21.81
C ILE A 54 5.21 4.96 21.14
N TYR A 55 5.07 4.11 20.14
CA TYR A 55 6.17 3.56 19.36
C TYR A 55 6.37 4.44 18.13
N HIS A 56 7.40 5.30 18.13
CA HIS A 56 7.68 6.19 16.99
C HIS A 56 8.42 5.45 15.88
N LYS A 57 9.44 4.67 16.26
CA LYS A 57 10.24 3.79 15.39
C LYS A 57 10.65 2.56 16.21
N LYS A 58 11.28 1.57 15.58
CA LYS A 58 11.80 0.36 16.27
C LYS A 58 12.67 0.72 17.49
N ASP A 59 13.46 1.78 17.37
CA ASP A 59 14.46 2.17 18.36
C ASP A 59 14.10 3.47 19.10
N VAL A 60 12.88 4.01 18.96
CA VAL A 60 12.46 5.25 19.64
C VAL A 60 11.06 5.07 20.22
N ILE A 61 10.96 5.21 21.54
CA ILE A 61 9.74 4.99 22.32
C ILE A 61 9.48 6.21 23.20
N GLU A 62 8.22 6.64 23.26
CA GLU A 62 7.75 7.69 24.15
C GLU A 62 6.83 7.09 25.23
N HIS A 63 7.15 7.38 26.48
CA HIS A 63 6.45 6.96 27.67
C HIS A 63 5.58 8.11 28.20
N LEU A 64 4.28 7.95 28.11
CA LEU A 64 3.30 8.99 28.39
C LEU A 64 2.63 8.73 29.75
N GLN A 65 2.79 9.68 30.67
CA GLN A 65 2.07 9.73 31.93
C GLN A 65 0.93 10.76 31.82
N VAL A 66 -0.31 10.37 32.10
CA VAL A 66 -1.49 11.23 31.98
C VAL A 66 -2.10 11.45 33.35
N LYS A 67 -2.37 12.71 33.72
CA LYS A 67 -3.02 13.05 35.00
C LYS A 67 -4.08 14.13 34.82
N ARG A 68 -5.35 13.77 35.01
CA ARG A 68 -6.53 14.67 34.99
C ARG A 68 -6.65 15.56 36.24
N GLN A 69 -5.59 15.74 37.02
CA GLN A 69 -5.71 16.39 38.32
C GLN A 69 -5.96 17.90 38.15
N ALA A 70 -7.01 18.42 38.80
CA ALA A 70 -7.35 19.85 38.81
C ALA A 70 -6.95 20.57 40.11
N SER A 71 -6.44 19.81 41.09
CA SER A 71 -5.93 20.30 42.37
C SER A 71 -4.43 20.06 42.47
N ASP A 72 -3.76 20.80 43.36
CA ASP A 72 -2.32 20.66 43.60
C ASP A 72 -1.91 19.21 43.91
N PHE A 73 -0.81 18.75 43.31
CA PHE A 73 -0.24 17.42 43.56
C PHE A 73 0.29 17.31 44.98
N CYS A 74 0.92 18.38 45.47
CA CYS A 74 1.41 18.47 46.82
C CYS A 74 1.63 19.93 47.22
N THR A 75 1.30 20.27 48.46
CA THR A 75 1.56 21.58 49.07
C THR A 75 2.63 21.51 50.17
N LYS A 76 3.34 20.38 50.27
CA LYS A 76 4.41 20.16 51.26
C LYS A 76 5.67 20.93 50.88
N ASP A 77 6.52 21.19 51.87
CA ASP A 77 7.84 21.82 51.68
C ASP A 77 8.67 21.04 50.62
N PRO A 78 9.33 21.72 49.67
CA PRO A 78 10.17 21.07 48.67
C PRO A 78 11.38 20.35 49.29
N ASP A 79 11.77 20.69 50.52
CA ASP A 79 12.78 19.96 51.29
C ASP A 79 12.11 18.93 52.20
N LYS A 80 12.36 17.65 51.92
CA LYS A 80 11.79 16.53 52.68
C LYS A 80 12.18 16.56 54.15
N ALA A 81 13.42 16.94 54.47
CA ALA A 81 13.91 17.00 55.84
C ALA A 81 13.22 18.13 56.62
N LYS A 82 13.06 19.32 56.00
CA LYS A 82 12.31 20.42 56.61
C LYS A 82 10.84 20.07 56.83
N PHE A 83 10.22 19.37 55.89
CA PHE A 83 8.85 18.86 56.07
C PHE A 83 8.74 17.90 57.27
N LEU A 84 9.61 16.90 57.35
CA LEU A 84 9.59 15.91 58.43
C LEU A 84 9.87 16.57 59.80
N ALA A 85 10.79 17.53 59.87
CA ALA A 85 11.07 18.29 61.09
C ALA A 85 9.86 19.13 61.55
N LYS A 86 9.15 19.79 60.62
CA LYS A 86 7.90 20.50 60.91
C LYS A 86 6.80 19.54 61.40
N GLN A 87 6.72 18.34 60.83
CA GLN A 87 5.75 17.33 61.26
C GLN A 87 6.03 16.82 62.67
N ALA A 88 7.29 16.51 63.00
CA ALA A 88 7.71 16.06 64.33
C ALA A 88 7.36 17.10 65.44
N LYS A 89 7.52 18.39 65.14
CA LYS A 89 7.13 19.50 66.05
C LYS A 89 5.62 19.65 66.24
N ASN A 90 4.80 19.27 65.26
CA ASN A 90 3.34 19.33 65.34
C ASN A 90 2.72 18.10 66.03
N VAL A 91 3.40 16.95 66.03
CA VAL A 91 2.95 15.76 66.77
C VAL A 91 3.26 15.90 68.26
N SER A 92 4.39 16.50 68.63
CA SER A 92 4.73 16.76 70.04
C SER A 92 3.83 17.78 70.73
N SER A 93 3.09 18.59 69.97
CA SER A 93 2.17 19.62 70.50
C SER A 93 0.70 19.18 70.61
N LYS A 94 0.33 17.98 70.12
CA LYS A 94 -1.02 17.38 70.29
C LYS A 94 -1.11 16.32 71.39
N GLY A 95 -0.07 16.17 72.21
CA GLY A 95 0.03 15.20 73.30
C GLY A 95 -0.54 15.62 74.66
N GLN A 96 -1.40 16.65 74.75
CA GLN A 96 -2.17 16.90 75.98
C GLN A 96 -3.55 16.24 75.88
N VAL A 97 -3.62 15.03 76.43
CA VAL A 97 -4.84 14.31 76.74
C VAL A 97 -5.67 15.17 77.71
N GLN A 98 -6.87 15.59 77.30
CA GLN A 98 -7.88 16.06 78.26
C GLN A 98 -8.36 14.84 79.08
N PRO A 99 -8.36 14.89 80.42
CA PRO A 99 -8.95 13.84 81.22
C PRO A 99 -10.49 13.94 81.14
N ILE A 100 -11.14 12.84 80.77
CA ILE A 100 -12.58 12.67 80.93
C ILE A 100 -12.81 12.22 82.39
N PRO A 101 -13.52 12.98 83.24
CA PRO A 101 -13.96 12.50 84.54
C PRO A 101 -15.28 11.73 84.35
N GLY A 102 -15.24 10.42 84.50
CA GLY A 102 -16.44 9.58 84.46
C GLY A 102 -16.20 8.26 85.21
N PRO A 103 -17.12 7.83 86.09
CA PRO A 103 -16.96 6.59 86.84
C PRO A 103 -17.43 5.44 85.95
N ASN A 104 -16.51 4.79 85.22
CA ASN A 104 -16.54 3.38 84.77
C ASN A 104 -15.62 3.20 83.54
N PRO A 105 -14.49 2.49 83.64
CA PRO A 105 -13.74 2.05 82.46
C PRO A 105 -14.36 0.77 81.88
N PRO A 106 -14.63 0.68 80.56
CA PRO A 106 -14.96 -0.59 79.93
C PRO A 106 -13.70 -1.44 79.66
N PRO A 107 -13.82 -2.78 79.62
CA PRO A 107 -12.68 -3.69 79.57
C PRO A 107 -11.93 -3.65 78.24
N SER A 108 -10.61 -3.65 78.37
CA SER A 108 -9.63 -3.82 77.30
C SER A 108 -9.75 -5.19 76.66
N ASN A 109 -10.21 -5.25 75.40
CA ASN A 109 -9.70 -6.13 74.33
C ASN A 109 -10.54 -5.98 73.06
N VAL A 110 -10.12 -5.09 72.16
CA VAL A 110 -10.49 -5.15 70.75
C VAL A 110 -9.21 -4.93 69.93
N PRO A 111 -8.80 -5.88 69.07
CA PRO A 111 -7.57 -5.73 68.30
C PRO A 111 -7.73 -4.62 67.25
N PHE A 112 -6.98 -3.53 67.42
CA PHE A 112 -6.88 -2.48 66.41
C PHE A 112 -6.22 -3.06 65.15
N LYS A 113 -6.95 -3.08 64.02
CA LYS A 113 -6.36 -3.23 62.68
C LYS A 113 -5.32 -2.11 62.51
N ALA A 114 -4.06 -2.48 62.33
CA ALA A 114 -3.01 -1.54 61.97
C ALA A 114 -3.40 -0.78 60.70
N LYS A 115 -3.69 0.52 60.82
CA LYS A 115 -3.83 1.41 59.65
C LYS A 115 -2.49 1.37 58.89
N LYS A 116 -2.54 1.07 57.59
CA LYS A 116 -1.39 1.27 56.69
C LYS A 116 -0.78 2.66 56.95
N PRO A 117 0.56 2.79 57.05
CA PRO A 117 1.18 4.09 57.26
C PRO A 117 0.74 5.08 56.15
N PRO A 118 0.49 6.36 56.48
CA PRO A 118 0.03 7.34 55.51
C PRO A 118 1.06 7.50 54.38
N GLN A 119 0.62 7.41 53.14
CA GLN A 119 1.47 7.57 51.97
C GLN A 119 2.00 9.02 51.92
N ILE A 120 3.30 9.20 52.18
CA ILE A 120 3.92 10.53 52.31
C ILE A 120 4.26 11.14 50.94
N ASN A 121 4.58 10.30 49.95
CA ASN A 121 4.95 10.72 48.61
C ASN A 121 3.70 11.02 47.76
N SER A 122 3.74 12.12 47.03
CA SER A 122 2.78 12.42 45.96
C SER A 122 3.03 11.54 44.74
N VAL A 123 2.09 11.53 43.79
CA VAL A 123 2.21 10.76 42.55
C VAL A 123 3.42 11.22 41.72
N LEU A 124 3.68 12.53 41.65
CA LEU A 124 4.85 13.06 40.95
C LEU A 124 6.16 12.73 41.68
N ASP A 125 6.17 12.68 43.02
CA ASP A 125 7.36 12.24 43.76
C ASP A 125 7.75 10.81 43.36
N SER A 126 6.77 9.90 43.30
CA SER A 126 7.00 8.51 42.90
C SER A 126 7.42 8.37 41.44
N ALA A 127 6.78 9.12 40.53
CA ALA A 127 7.07 9.07 39.11
C ALA A 127 8.50 9.55 38.79
N PHE A 128 8.89 10.70 39.32
CA PHE A 128 10.26 11.21 39.15
C PHE A 128 11.29 10.38 39.93
N ALA A 129 10.91 9.75 41.04
CA ALA A 129 11.80 8.80 41.72
C ALA A 129 12.08 7.54 40.89
N SER A 130 11.08 7.05 40.16
CA SER A 130 11.28 5.98 39.19
C SER A 130 12.26 6.37 38.09
N LEU A 131 12.10 7.57 37.50
CA LEU A 131 13.04 8.08 36.50
C LEU A 131 14.47 8.15 37.04
N ALA A 132 14.67 8.68 38.25
CA ALA A 132 15.99 8.75 38.89
C ALA A 132 16.61 7.35 39.07
N LYS A 133 15.81 6.38 39.52
CA LYS A 133 16.24 4.99 39.70
C LYS A 133 16.67 4.34 38.38
N HIS A 134 15.94 4.58 37.29
CA HIS A 134 16.29 4.05 35.97
C HIS A 134 17.49 4.76 35.33
N ALA A 135 17.60 6.08 35.52
CA ALA A 135 18.78 6.84 35.14
C ALA A 135 20.03 6.31 35.85
N GLY A 136 19.97 6.08 37.17
CA GLY A 136 21.08 5.54 37.94
C GLY A 136 21.50 4.12 37.56
N LYS A 137 20.64 3.37 36.85
CA LYS A 137 20.94 2.05 36.29
C LYS A 137 21.49 2.10 34.86
N GLY A 138 21.66 3.29 34.26
CA GLY A 138 22.04 3.44 32.85
C GLY A 138 20.98 2.95 31.87
N THR A 139 19.70 2.87 32.28
CA THR A 139 18.63 2.35 31.40
C THR A 139 18.44 3.22 30.16
N PHE A 140 18.75 4.53 30.26
CA PHE A 140 18.56 5.49 29.19
C PHE A 140 19.74 5.61 28.21
N ASP A 141 20.84 4.90 28.49
CA ASP A 141 22.06 4.91 27.66
C ASP A 141 22.07 3.77 26.63
N THR A 142 21.05 2.92 26.65
CA THR A 142 20.87 1.79 25.73
C THR A 142 19.61 1.97 24.88
N LEU A 143 19.61 1.37 23.68
CA LEU A 143 18.43 1.31 22.83
C LEU A 143 17.31 0.47 23.49
N PRO A 144 16.04 0.77 23.21
CA PRO A 144 15.54 1.91 22.43
C PRO A 144 15.72 3.24 23.16
N GLU A 145 15.87 4.34 22.41
CA GLU A 145 15.82 5.69 22.93
C GLU A 145 14.45 5.92 23.60
N ARG A 146 14.48 6.38 24.85
CA ARG A 146 13.27 6.63 25.65
C ARG A 146 13.06 8.12 25.86
N GLN A 147 11.87 8.57 25.49
CA GLN A 147 11.37 9.90 25.74
C GLN A 147 10.21 9.80 26.74
N PHE A 148 10.02 10.83 27.55
CA PHE A 148 9.03 10.83 28.62
C PHE A 148 8.13 12.05 28.45
N GLN A 149 6.82 11.86 28.50
CA GLN A 149 5.87 12.96 28.47
C GLN A 149 4.92 12.90 29.66
N LEU A 150 4.77 14.04 30.36
CA LEU A 150 3.76 14.23 31.39
C LEU A 150 2.64 15.13 30.83
N THR A 151 1.44 14.57 30.73
CA THR A 151 0.26 15.24 30.18
C THR A 151 -0.70 15.65 31.30
N LEU A 152 -1.01 16.94 31.36
CA LEU A 152 -1.77 17.57 32.44
C LEU A 152 -2.91 18.45 31.92
N VAL A 153 -3.86 18.76 32.79
CA VAL A 153 -4.96 19.69 32.50
C VAL A 153 -4.47 21.14 32.43
N GLY A 154 -3.57 21.54 33.35
CA GLY A 154 -3.05 22.90 33.44
C GLY A 154 -1.71 22.98 34.17
N ALA A 155 -0.98 24.07 33.95
CA ALA A 155 0.42 24.23 34.36
C ALA A 155 0.61 24.95 35.72
N SER A 156 -0.46 25.57 36.23
CA SER A 156 -0.43 26.30 37.51
C SER A 156 -0.47 25.41 38.75
N LEU A 157 -0.57 24.09 38.58
CA LEU A 157 -0.67 23.13 39.68
C LEU A 157 0.63 23.07 40.48
N LYS A 158 0.53 23.04 41.81
CA LYS A 158 1.71 22.91 42.68
C LYS A 158 2.19 21.47 42.74
N VAL A 159 3.47 21.29 42.45
CA VAL A 159 4.23 20.04 42.69
C VAL A 159 4.66 19.97 44.15
N LYS A 160 5.07 21.11 44.72
CA LYS A 160 5.38 21.35 46.14
C LYS A 160 4.99 22.78 46.52
N ALA A 161 5.13 23.14 47.79
CA ALA A 161 5.03 24.54 48.23
C ALA A 161 5.97 25.41 47.38
N ASP A 162 5.39 26.44 46.76
CA ASP A 162 6.08 27.42 45.91
C ASP A 162 6.86 26.84 44.71
N LEU A 163 6.49 25.64 44.27
CA LEU A 163 7.01 24.97 43.07
C LEU A 163 5.83 24.44 42.24
N THR A 164 5.63 25.03 41.06
CA THR A 164 4.55 24.67 40.13
C THR A 164 5.07 23.79 39.00
N VAL A 165 4.14 23.20 38.25
CA VAL A 165 4.45 22.45 37.02
C VAL A 165 5.16 23.34 36.00
N ASP A 166 4.76 24.60 35.84
CA ASP A 166 5.46 25.57 34.96
C ASP A 166 6.95 25.69 35.27
N HIS A 167 7.32 25.73 36.56
CA HIS A 167 8.73 25.80 36.96
C HIS A 167 9.49 24.53 36.57
N VAL A 168 8.85 23.35 36.71
CA VAL A 168 9.47 22.07 36.31
C VAL A 168 9.60 21.99 34.78
N ASP A 169 8.61 22.45 34.03
CA ASP A 169 8.67 22.48 32.56
C ASP A 169 9.77 23.43 32.07
N ALA A 170 9.90 24.60 32.69
CA ALA A 170 10.99 25.53 32.42
C ALA A 170 12.36 24.87 32.65
N LEU A 171 12.52 24.09 33.73
CA LEU A 171 13.74 23.34 33.99
C LEU A 171 13.98 22.25 32.94
N CYS A 172 12.97 21.48 32.54
CA CYS A 172 13.10 20.49 31.46
C CYS A 172 13.52 21.13 30.13
N LYS A 173 12.96 22.29 29.79
CA LYS A 173 13.36 23.09 28.62
C LYS A 173 14.79 23.59 28.73
N LEU A 174 15.22 24.02 29.92
CA LEU A 174 16.61 24.43 30.17
C LEU A 174 17.58 23.27 29.97
N CYS A 175 17.27 22.09 30.52
CA CYS A 175 18.08 20.87 30.39
C CYS A 175 18.24 20.36 28.94
N ARG A 176 17.35 20.76 28.02
CA ARG A 176 17.43 20.42 26.59
C ARG A 176 18.35 21.31 25.78
N LYS A 177 18.79 22.46 26.31
CA LYS A 177 19.68 23.37 25.57
C LYS A 177 21.08 22.78 25.46
N GLU A 178 21.62 22.71 24.24
CA GLU A 178 22.94 22.08 23.97
C GLU A 178 24.09 22.77 24.73
N GLY A 179 24.03 24.09 24.92
CA GLY A 179 25.06 24.88 25.60
C GLY A 179 24.88 25.06 27.10
N LEU A 180 24.10 24.22 27.79
CA LEU A 180 23.87 24.36 29.23
C LEU A 180 25.13 24.04 30.05
N ASP A 181 25.66 25.04 30.75
CA ASP A 181 26.75 24.86 31.72
C ASP A 181 26.20 24.46 33.10
N LEU A 182 26.64 23.30 33.60
CA LEU A 182 26.23 22.78 34.91
C LEU A 182 26.77 23.60 36.08
N THR A 183 27.92 24.26 35.93
CA THR A 183 28.52 25.12 36.95
C THR A 183 27.74 26.42 37.10
N GLU A 184 27.31 27.02 35.98
CA GLU A 184 26.41 28.18 36.01
C GLU A 184 25.03 27.81 36.56
N LEU A 185 24.49 26.65 36.17
CA LEU A 185 23.21 26.14 36.68
C LEU A 185 23.24 25.93 38.21
N ALA A 186 24.35 25.43 38.75
CA ALA A 186 24.52 25.24 40.19
C ALA A 186 24.59 26.57 40.97
N ASN A 187 25.10 27.64 40.32
CA ASN A 187 25.26 28.96 40.92
C ASN A 187 24.06 29.90 40.71
N ILE A 188 23.03 29.45 39.97
CA ILE A 188 21.83 30.24 39.72
C ILE A 188 21.12 30.59 41.04
N THR A 189 20.73 31.86 41.19
CA THR A 189 19.97 32.37 42.36
C THR A 189 18.46 32.33 42.15
N ASP A 190 17.99 31.70 41.06
CA ASP A 190 16.57 31.55 40.76
C ASP A 190 15.91 30.61 41.78
N GLY A 191 14.99 31.17 42.57
CA GLY A 191 14.30 30.44 43.63
C GLY A 191 13.56 29.18 43.16
N PRO A 192 12.77 29.24 42.05
CA PRO A 192 12.16 28.07 41.45
C PRO A 192 13.15 26.95 41.08
N THR A 193 14.25 27.27 40.41
CA THR A 193 15.27 26.28 39.99
C THR A 193 15.92 25.60 41.20
N GLN A 194 16.27 26.36 42.23
CA GLN A 194 16.81 25.80 43.48
C GLN A 194 15.80 24.93 44.23
N ARG A 195 14.51 25.32 44.24
CA ARG A 195 13.44 24.52 44.83
C ARG A 195 13.21 23.22 44.06
N ALA A 196 13.28 23.26 42.73
CA ALA A 196 13.19 22.07 41.88
C ALA A 196 14.36 21.11 42.16
N TYR A 197 15.60 21.61 42.25
CA TYR A 197 16.76 20.81 42.65
C TYR A 197 16.57 20.14 44.01
N THR A 198 16.15 20.92 45.01
CA THR A 198 15.91 20.42 46.38
C THR A 198 14.83 19.34 46.39
N TRP A 199 13.76 19.53 45.62
CA TRP A 199 12.70 18.54 45.47
C TRP A 199 13.21 17.26 44.82
N LEU A 200 13.86 17.36 43.66
CA LEU A 200 14.37 16.21 42.89
C LEU A 200 15.39 15.39 43.70
N THR A 201 16.28 16.04 44.44
CA THR A 201 17.31 15.34 45.24
C THR A 201 16.75 14.75 46.54
N THR A 202 15.90 15.47 47.27
CA THR A 202 15.43 15.01 48.60
C THR A 202 14.17 14.13 48.56
N TRP A 203 13.27 14.35 47.60
CA TRP A 203 12.04 13.55 47.45
C TRP A 203 12.17 12.47 46.39
N CYS A 204 12.81 12.75 45.26
CA CYS A 204 12.87 11.84 44.11
C CYS A 204 14.18 11.02 44.05
N GLY A 205 15.22 11.41 44.78
CA GLY A 205 16.47 10.62 44.85
C GLY A 205 17.40 10.79 43.65
N PHE A 206 17.32 11.92 42.94
CA PHE A 206 18.39 12.33 42.02
C PHE A 206 19.67 12.65 42.81
N GLN A 207 20.83 12.30 42.24
CA GLN A 207 22.13 12.46 42.88
C GLN A 207 22.67 13.89 42.74
N ASP A 208 22.69 14.41 41.52
CA ASP A 208 23.30 15.69 41.18
C ASP A 208 22.68 16.35 39.93
N TRP A 209 23.20 17.52 39.56
CA TRP A 209 22.78 18.25 38.37
C TRP A 209 23.04 17.50 37.06
N ALA A 210 24.07 16.65 36.99
CA ALA A 210 24.38 15.89 35.77
C ALA A 210 23.28 14.85 35.51
N GLN A 211 22.91 14.07 36.53
CA GLN A 211 21.81 13.11 36.43
C GLN A 211 20.47 13.81 36.14
N ILE A 212 20.22 14.96 36.77
CA ILE A 212 19.02 15.77 36.51
C ILE A 212 18.98 16.22 35.05
N ARG A 213 20.06 16.80 34.51
CA ARG A 213 20.13 17.23 33.10
C ARG A 213 19.87 16.07 32.16
N ASP A 214 20.58 14.95 32.33
CA ASP A 214 20.54 13.82 31.39
C ASP A 214 19.19 13.09 31.38
N THR A 215 18.46 13.17 32.50
CA THR A 215 17.11 12.64 32.64
C THR A 215 16.06 13.64 32.14
N LEU A 216 16.07 14.88 32.66
CA LEU A 216 15.04 15.87 32.35
C LEU A 216 15.10 16.38 30.90
N ARG A 217 16.24 16.28 30.22
CA ARG A 217 16.31 16.56 28.77
C ARG A 217 15.40 15.66 27.94
N ARG A 218 15.04 14.49 28.47
CA ARG A 218 14.15 13.50 27.84
C ARG A 218 12.69 13.68 28.26
N VAL A 219 12.40 14.58 29.21
CA VAL A 219 11.06 14.81 29.76
C VAL A 219 10.42 16.03 29.10
N THR A 220 9.20 15.87 28.61
CA THR A 220 8.37 16.95 28.10
C THR A 220 7.09 17.06 28.93
N ILE A 221 6.72 18.26 29.35
CA ILE A 221 5.45 18.50 30.03
C ILE A 221 4.52 19.18 29.05
N VAL A 222 3.30 18.64 28.90
CA VAL A 222 2.29 19.17 27.99
C VAL A 222 0.99 19.38 28.73
N CYS A 223 0.47 20.61 28.69
CA CYS A 223 -0.84 20.93 29.23
C CYS A 223 -1.86 20.96 28.09
N VAL A 224 -2.72 19.95 28.03
CA VAL A 224 -3.66 19.74 26.92
C VAL A 224 -5.06 20.27 27.20
N GLY A 225 -5.34 20.81 28.38
CA GLY A 225 -6.65 21.36 28.73
C GLY A 225 -7.63 20.32 29.31
N ASN A 226 -8.91 20.70 29.39
CA ASN A 226 -9.98 19.88 29.94
C ASN A 226 -10.58 18.92 28.89
N ASP A 227 -11.52 18.06 29.31
CA ASP A 227 -12.17 17.06 28.47
C ASP A 227 -12.82 17.69 27.22
N ALA A 228 -13.56 18.80 27.37
CA ALA A 228 -14.23 19.48 26.25
C ALA A 228 -13.25 20.01 25.19
N TYR A 229 -12.10 20.53 25.62
CA TYR A 229 -11.08 21.01 24.70
C TYR A 229 -10.38 19.84 23.96
N LEU A 230 -10.17 18.71 24.63
CA LEU A 230 -9.66 17.49 23.99
C LEU A 230 -10.63 16.97 22.93
N GLU A 231 -11.93 16.89 23.25
CA GLU A 231 -12.95 16.49 22.28
C GLU A 231 -12.95 17.40 21.05
N GLN A 232 -12.94 18.72 21.25
CA GLN A 232 -12.88 19.69 20.16
C GLN A 232 -11.65 19.47 19.27
N ARG A 233 -10.48 19.22 19.86
CA ARG A 233 -9.25 18.95 19.10
C ARG A 233 -9.31 17.65 18.32
N CYS A 234 -9.83 16.58 18.93
CA CYS A 234 -10.02 15.30 18.23
C CYS A 234 -10.95 15.46 17.04
N VAL A 235 -12.10 16.12 17.23
CA VAL A 235 -13.07 16.40 16.15
C VAL A 235 -12.42 17.23 15.05
N ALA A 236 -11.66 18.26 15.40
CA ALA A 236 -10.96 19.09 14.42
C ALA A 236 -9.92 18.30 13.60
N ALA A 237 -9.17 17.39 14.24
CA ALA A 237 -8.22 16.52 13.54
C ALA A 237 -8.94 15.55 12.59
N LEU A 238 -10.02 14.91 13.05
CA LEU A 238 -10.78 13.94 12.26
C LEU A 238 -11.60 14.59 11.13
N ALA A 239 -12.00 15.86 11.27
CA ALA A 239 -12.84 16.56 10.28
C ALA A 239 -12.23 16.62 8.87
N ARG A 240 -10.91 16.48 8.74
CA ARG A 240 -10.22 16.47 7.45
C ARG A 240 -10.56 15.24 6.61
N HIS A 241 -10.67 14.06 7.22
CA HIS A 241 -10.76 12.78 6.51
C HIS A 241 -12.04 11.99 6.76
N PHE A 242 -12.84 12.36 7.76
CA PHE A 242 -14.05 11.65 8.15
C PHE A 242 -15.29 12.51 7.89
N THR A 243 -16.35 11.88 7.39
CA THR A 243 -17.60 12.55 6.98
C THR A 243 -18.33 13.10 8.21
N ASP A 244 -18.40 12.31 9.28
CA ASP A 244 -18.92 12.70 10.58
C ASP A 244 -17.80 12.56 11.64
N PRO A 245 -17.06 13.64 11.94
CA PRO A 245 -15.94 13.57 12.87
C PRO A 245 -16.36 13.30 14.32
N LEU A 246 -17.60 13.64 14.72
CA LEU A 246 -18.11 13.34 16.06
C LEU A 246 -18.40 11.85 16.20
N ARG A 247 -19.05 11.26 15.20
CA ARG A 247 -19.30 9.81 15.16
C ARG A 247 -18.00 9.02 15.03
N ALA A 248 -17.04 9.49 14.22
CA ALA A 248 -15.72 8.89 14.13
C ALA A 248 -14.98 8.92 15.48
N LEU A 249 -15.03 10.03 16.23
CA LEU A 249 -14.47 10.12 17.58
C LEU A 249 -15.14 9.13 18.54
N HIS A 250 -16.47 9.05 18.52
CA HIS A 250 -17.21 8.10 19.36
C HIS A 250 -16.79 6.64 19.06
N GLN A 251 -16.71 6.26 17.79
CA GLN A 251 -16.24 4.93 17.38
C GLN A 251 -14.79 4.69 17.78
N LEU A 252 -13.91 5.69 17.65
CA LEU A 252 -12.52 5.61 18.07
C LEU A 252 -12.40 5.36 19.57
N VAL A 253 -13.14 6.09 20.41
CA VAL A 253 -13.15 5.91 21.87
C VAL A 253 -13.69 4.53 22.26
N MET A 254 -14.71 4.05 21.55
CA MET A 254 -15.24 2.69 21.74
C MET A 254 -14.22 1.62 21.35
N TYR A 255 -13.55 1.78 20.21
CA TYR A 255 -12.47 0.90 19.76
C TYR A 255 -11.31 0.85 20.77
N ILE A 256 -10.88 2.02 21.27
CA ILE A 256 -9.88 2.13 22.36
C ILE A 256 -10.37 1.42 23.63
N THR A 257 -11.69 1.34 23.88
CA THR A 257 -12.21 0.67 25.08
C THR A 257 -12.24 -0.85 24.92
N TRP A 258 -12.52 -1.36 23.72
CA TRP A 258 -12.69 -2.80 23.46
C TRP A 258 -11.40 -3.54 23.11
N GLU A 259 -10.55 -2.97 22.25
CA GLU A 259 -9.40 -3.69 21.67
C GLU A 259 -8.12 -3.58 22.49
N THR A 260 -8.15 -2.82 23.57
CA THR A 260 -6.97 -2.57 24.38
C THR A 260 -6.76 -3.60 25.48
N SER A 261 -5.69 -4.37 25.35
CA SER A 261 -5.11 -5.26 26.34
C SER A 261 -3.66 -4.84 26.67
N HIS A 262 -3.08 -5.44 27.70
CA HIS A 262 -1.68 -5.25 28.08
C HIS A 262 -0.66 -5.75 27.03
N VAL A 263 -1.10 -6.50 26.02
CA VAL A 263 -0.26 -7.07 24.95
C VAL A 263 -0.58 -6.52 23.56
N SER A 264 -1.64 -5.71 23.40
CA SER A 264 -2.07 -5.18 22.12
C SER A 264 -1.54 -3.76 21.90
N THR A 265 -1.23 -3.44 20.65
CA THR A 265 -0.90 -2.08 20.21
C THR A 265 -1.88 -1.63 19.13
N LEU A 266 -2.20 -0.35 19.10
CA LEU A 266 -3.12 0.28 18.16
C LEU A 266 -2.32 0.98 17.06
N GLY A 267 -2.28 0.40 15.86
CA GLY A 267 -1.64 0.97 14.68
C GLY A 267 -2.65 1.57 13.69
N CYS A 268 -2.17 2.42 12.76
CA CYS A 268 -3.02 3.15 11.81
C CYS A 268 -3.99 2.24 11.03
N HIS A 269 -3.49 1.15 10.45
CA HIS A 269 -4.30 0.24 9.62
C HIS A 269 -5.46 -0.41 10.41
N ALA A 270 -5.19 -0.84 11.64
CA ALA A 270 -6.20 -1.49 12.49
C ALA A 270 -7.30 -0.49 12.90
N VAL A 271 -6.90 0.72 13.28
CA VAL A 271 -7.84 1.78 13.64
C VAL A 271 -8.65 2.25 12.43
N LEU A 272 -8.03 2.44 11.26
CA LEU A 272 -8.74 2.83 10.03
C LEU A 272 -9.71 1.74 9.56
N ARG A 273 -9.38 0.46 9.76
CA ARG A 273 -10.32 -0.64 9.51
C ARG A 273 -11.58 -0.50 10.36
N ALA A 274 -11.43 -0.14 11.65
CA ALA A 274 -12.55 0.06 12.56
C ALA A 274 -13.38 1.31 12.22
N LEU A 275 -12.74 2.36 11.70
CA LEU A 275 -13.38 3.63 11.32
C LEU A 275 -13.82 3.70 9.85
N ARG A 276 -13.71 2.59 9.10
CA ARG A 276 -13.88 2.57 7.63
C ARG A 276 -15.22 3.13 7.16
N SER A 277 -16.30 2.90 7.92
CA SER A 277 -17.65 3.40 7.56
C SER A 277 -17.78 4.92 7.64
N GLU A 278 -16.92 5.58 8.41
CA GLU A 278 -16.96 7.03 8.63
C GLU A 278 -16.00 7.80 7.72
N LEU A 279 -15.07 7.08 7.08
CA LEU A 279 -14.07 7.66 6.17
C LEU A 279 -14.78 8.28 4.96
N ARG A 280 -14.37 9.47 4.54
CA ARG A 280 -14.99 10.11 3.36
C ARG A 280 -14.71 9.30 2.11
N SER A 281 -15.66 9.27 1.17
CA SER A 281 -15.50 8.57 -0.11
C SER A 281 -14.57 9.28 -1.08
N ASP A 282 -14.32 10.57 -0.88
CA ASP A 282 -13.49 11.42 -1.73
C ASP A 282 -12.03 11.51 -1.25
N ILE A 283 -11.65 10.77 -0.19
CA ILE A 283 -10.27 10.79 0.24
C ILE A 283 -9.35 10.25 -0.86
N GLU A 284 -8.19 10.88 -0.95
CA GLU A 284 -7.11 10.35 -1.75
C GLU A 284 -6.49 9.14 -1.05
N THR A 285 -6.26 8.09 -1.83
CA THR A 285 -5.52 6.91 -1.39
C THR A 285 -4.31 6.72 -2.28
N TRP A 286 -3.24 6.17 -1.73
CA TRP A 286 -1.96 6.11 -2.44
C TRP A 286 -1.16 4.86 -2.10
N ALA A 287 -0.29 4.48 -3.03
CA ALA A 287 0.78 3.50 -2.82
C ALA A 287 2.08 4.12 -3.32
N GLN A 288 3.12 4.14 -2.49
CA GLN A 288 4.44 4.66 -2.83
C GLN A 288 5.46 3.52 -2.85
N TYR A 289 6.09 3.33 -4.00
CA TYR A 289 7.35 2.61 -4.11
C TYR A 289 8.49 3.61 -4.11
N GLU A 290 9.48 3.36 -3.26
CA GLU A 290 10.61 4.25 -3.07
C GLU A 290 11.93 3.49 -3.22
N LEU A 291 12.87 4.06 -3.95
CA LEU A 291 14.25 3.58 -4.00
C LEU A 291 15.08 4.37 -2.98
N ALA A 292 15.74 3.66 -2.06
CA ALA A 292 16.55 4.31 -1.04
C ALA A 292 17.76 5.03 -1.66
N ASP A 293 18.02 6.26 -1.17
CA ASP A 293 19.19 7.05 -1.57
C ASP A 293 20.51 6.36 -1.17
N THR A 294 20.50 5.65 -0.04
CA THR A 294 21.67 4.93 0.49
C THR A 294 21.90 3.64 -0.26
N VAL A 295 23.09 3.51 -0.86
CA VAL A 295 23.56 2.27 -1.47
C VAL A 295 24.18 1.39 -0.38
N LEU A 296 23.55 0.25 -0.08
CA LEU A 296 24.10 -0.76 0.82
C LEU A 296 25.07 -1.68 0.06
N PRO A 297 25.94 -2.45 0.76
CA PRO A 297 26.82 -3.44 0.11
C PRO A 297 26.07 -4.47 -0.74
N ALA A 298 24.80 -4.77 -0.38
CA ALA A 298 23.92 -5.67 -1.12
C ALA A 298 23.20 -5.02 -2.33
N GLY A 299 23.35 -3.71 -2.51
CA GLY A 299 22.64 -2.89 -3.49
C GLY A 299 21.77 -1.81 -2.84
N GLN A 300 20.98 -1.11 -3.65
CA GLN A 300 19.95 -0.20 -3.15
C GLN A 300 18.70 -0.99 -2.71
N SER A 301 18.13 -0.62 -1.57
CA SER A 301 16.87 -1.18 -1.08
C SER A 301 15.67 -0.44 -1.65
N TRP A 302 14.55 -1.13 -1.78
CA TRP A 302 13.26 -0.52 -2.08
C TRP A 302 12.37 -0.51 -0.85
N SER A 303 11.38 0.37 -0.78
CA SER A 303 10.29 0.28 0.18
C SER A 303 8.92 0.47 -0.46
N LEU A 304 7.89 -0.12 0.17
CA LEU A 304 6.48 0.06 -0.14
C LEU A 304 5.74 0.61 1.08
N ALA A 305 5.01 1.70 0.87
CA ALA A 305 4.09 2.29 1.84
C ALA A 305 2.79 2.71 1.17
N GLY A 306 1.72 2.89 1.94
CA GLY A 306 0.48 3.40 1.38
C GLY A 306 -0.75 3.25 2.24
N THR A 307 -1.84 3.69 1.63
CA THR A 307 -3.23 3.63 2.10
C THR A 307 -4.11 2.87 1.09
N HIS A 308 -3.51 2.07 0.22
CA HIS A 308 -4.21 1.29 -0.82
C HIS A 308 -4.99 0.11 -0.24
N ASP A 309 -4.59 -0.37 0.92
CA ASP A 309 -5.05 -1.57 1.59
C ASP A 309 -5.79 -1.25 2.90
N LEU A 310 -6.36 -0.03 3.01
CA LEU A 310 -7.10 0.41 4.18
C LEU A 310 -8.21 -0.59 4.53
N GLY A 311 -7.94 -1.43 5.53
CA GLY A 311 -8.85 -2.45 6.03
C GLY A 311 -8.61 -3.88 5.51
N ALA A 312 -7.66 -4.13 4.61
CA ALA A 312 -7.29 -5.48 4.16
C ALA A 312 -6.67 -6.30 5.30
N LEU A 313 -6.95 -7.62 5.35
CA LEU A 313 -6.41 -8.52 6.38
C LEU A 313 -4.89 -8.65 6.31
N VAL A 314 -4.34 -8.67 5.09
CA VAL A 314 -2.90 -8.68 4.81
C VAL A 314 -2.53 -7.32 4.23
N PRO A 315 -2.00 -6.40 5.05
CA PRO A 315 -1.62 -5.09 4.55
C PRO A 315 -0.34 -5.17 3.68
N ARG A 316 -0.23 -4.30 2.68
CA ARG A 316 0.93 -4.04 1.83
C ARG A 316 1.35 -5.23 0.98
N SER A 317 0.37 -5.95 0.41
CA SER A 317 0.64 -7.00 -0.58
C SER A 317 0.63 -6.44 -2.00
N ALA A 318 1.47 -6.99 -2.88
CA ALA A 318 1.47 -6.67 -4.31
C ALA A 318 0.07 -6.83 -4.94
N GLN A 319 -0.67 -7.88 -4.55
CA GLN A 319 -2.06 -8.10 -4.96
C GLN A 319 -2.97 -6.93 -4.54
N GLY A 320 -2.88 -6.49 -3.27
CA GLY A 320 -3.67 -5.37 -2.77
C GLY A 320 -3.34 -4.05 -3.48
N VAL A 321 -2.07 -3.83 -3.84
CA VAL A 321 -1.66 -2.69 -4.67
C VAL A 321 -2.35 -2.74 -6.04
N VAL A 322 -2.25 -3.86 -6.75
CA VAL A 322 -2.81 -4.01 -8.10
C VAL A 322 -4.33 -3.89 -8.10
N GLU A 323 -5.02 -4.60 -7.22
CA GLU A 323 -6.48 -4.55 -7.09
C GLU A 323 -6.98 -3.13 -6.80
N HIS A 324 -6.24 -2.38 -5.98
CA HIS A 324 -6.55 -0.99 -5.68
C HIS A 324 -6.27 -0.05 -6.86
N ILE A 325 -5.04 -0.05 -7.37
CA ILE A 325 -4.57 0.90 -8.40
C ILE A 325 -5.27 0.69 -9.75
N TRP A 326 -5.58 -0.56 -10.12
CA TRP A 326 -6.34 -0.88 -11.33
C TRP A 326 -7.85 -1.00 -11.08
N SER A 327 -8.35 -0.63 -9.90
CA SER A 327 -9.78 -0.70 -9.59
C SER A 327 -10.63 0.21 -10.49
N ASN A 328 -11.79 -0.30 -10.92
CA ASN A 328 -12.81 0.49 -11.61
C ASN A 328 -13.75 1.22 -10.63
N ALA A 329 -13.60 1.00 -9.31
CA ALA A 329 -14.42 1.68 -8.32
C ALA A 329 -14.11 3.19 -8.31
N PRO A 330 -15.10 4.06 -8.06
CA PRO A 330 -14.86 5.50 -7.96
C PRO A 330 -13.89 5.80 -6.81
N GLY A 331 -13.04 6.80 -6.99
CA GLY A 331 -12.08 7.24 -5.98
C GLY A 331 -10.85 7.91 -6.60
N ILE A 332 -10.16 8.72 -5.80
CA ILE A 332 -8.91 9.36 -6.20
C ILE A 332 -7.77 8.47 -5.72
N ARG A 333 -7.01 7.93 -6.66
CA ARG A 333 -5.89 7.01 -6.37
C ARG A 333 -4.59 7.56 -6.94
N LYS A 334 -3.51 7.38 -6.20
CA LYS A 334 -2.16 7.76 -6.63
C LYS A 334 -1.19 6.60 -6.52
N LEU A 335 -0.64 6.19 -7.65
CA LEU A 335 0.56 5.37 -7.70
C LEU A 335 1.77 6.31 -7.68
N ARG A 336 2.56 6.30 -6.60
CA ARG A 336 3.76 7.12 -6.46
C ARG A 336 5.00 6.25 -6.64
N ILE A 337 5.89 6.67 -7.52
CA ILE A 337 7.19 6.03 -7.75
C ILE A 337 8.24 7.10 -7.49
N TYR A 338 8.91 6.97 -6.36
CA TYR A 338 10.03 7.84 -5.98
C TYR A 338 11.33 7.10 -6.26
N ALA A 339 11.63 6.98 -7.55
CA ALA A 339 12.84 6.35 -8.05
C ALA A 339 13.19 6.91 -9.43
N GLN A 340 14.48 7.10 -9.68
CA GLN A 340 14.96 7.40 -11.02
C GLN A 340 14.81 6.18 -11.92
N TYR A 341 14.22 6.38 -13.10
CA TYR A 341 14.10 5.31 -14.06
C TYR A 341 15.46 4.91 -14.62
N LYS A 342 15.70 3.60 -14.67
CA LYS A 342 16.79 3.01 -15.42
C LYS A 342 16.21 1.88 -16.25
N ALA A 343 16.34 2.00 -17.58
CA ALA A 343 15.88 0.97 -18.48
C ALA A 343 16.52 -0.38 -18.10
N PRO A 344 15.72 -1.44 -17.89
CA PRO A 344 16.24 -2.75 -17.55
C PRO A 344 17.18 -3.28 -18.65
N ILE A 345 18.31 -3.85 -18.22
CA ILE A 345 19.26 -4.50 -19.13
C ILE A 345 18.87 -5.98 -19.23
N GLY A 346 18.48 -6.41 -20.43
CA GLY A 346 18.14 -7.80 -20.73
C GLY A 346 16.66 -8.13 -20.58
N ALA A 347 16.33 -9.42 -20.74
CA ALA A 347 14.94 -9.90 -20.85
C ALA A 347 14.25 -10.16 -19.50
N ASN A 348 14.97 -10.09 -18.38
CA ASN A 348 14.43 -10.47 -17.07
C ASN A 348 13.45 -9.43 -16.53
N LEU A 349 12.40 -9.89 -15.84
CA LEU A 349 11.46 -9.03 -15.15
C LEU A 349 12.15 -8.27 -14.00
N THR A 350 11.92 -6.97 -13.96
CA THR A 350 12.45 -6.08 -12.91
C THR A 350 11.31 -5.32 -12.25
N LEU A 351 11.52 -4.88 -11.01
CA LEU A 351 10.53 -4.08 -10.28
C LEU A 351 10.16 -2.78 -11.04
N PRO A 352 11.12 -1.99 -11.58
CA PRO A 352 10.76 -0.83 -12.42
C PRO A 352 9.88 -1.18 -13.62
N ALA A 353 10.11 -2.31 -14.29
CA ALA A 353 9.28 -2.75 -15.42
C ALA A 353 7.86 -3.14 -14.97
N ALA A 354 7.71 -3.83 -13.83
CA ALA A 354 6.40 -4.15 -13.26
C ALA A 354 5.63 -2.88 -12.85
N LEU A 355 6.30 -1.92 -12.21
CA LEU A 355 5.71 -0.62 -11.86
C LEU A 355 5.34 0.20 -13.10
N LEU A 356 6.18 0.16 -14.14
CA LEU A 356 5.92 0.80 -15.42
C LEU A 356 4.67 0.23 -16.10
N ARG A 357 4.54 -1.10 -16.15
CA ARG A 357 3.33 -1.78 -16.64
C ARG A 357 2.09 -1.31 -15.88
N MET A 358 2.16 -1.30 -14.54
CA MET A 358 1.05 -0.83 -13.71
C MET A 358 0.66 0.62 -14.06
N ALA A 359 1.65 1.50 -14.20
CA ALA A 359 1.44 2.90 -14.52
C ALA A 359 0.94 3.15 -15.97
N LEU A 360 1.29 2.30 -16.93
CA LEU A 360 0.80 2.42 -18.31
C LEU A 360 -0.72 2.22 -18.40
N HIS A 361 -1.26 1.36 -17.54
CA HIS A 361 -2.66 0.97 -17.60
C HIS A 361 -3.53 1.55 -16.48
N LEU A 362 -3.17 2.74 -15.96
CA LEU A 362 -3.99 3.41 -14.95
C LEU A 362 -5.39 3.74 -15.50
N PRO A 363 -6.46 3.35 -14.77
CA PRO A 363 -7.83 3.71 -15.12
C PRO A 363 -8.13 5.18 -14.81
N ALA A 364 -9.28 5.67 -15.28
CA ALA A 364 -9.74 7.02 -14.97
C ALA A 364 -9.84 7.25 -13.45
N GLY A 365 -9.44 8.44 -12.98
CA GLY A 365 -9.40 8.78 -11.56
C GLY A 365 -8.12 8.35 -10.82
N THR A 366 -7.23 7.60 -11.49
CA THR A 366 -5.94 7.19 -10.94
C THR A 366 -4.79 7.92 -11.62
N HIS A 367 -3.84 8.42 -10.83
CA HIS A 367 -2.69 9.18 -11.31
C HIS A 367 -1.38 8.48 -10.99
N GLY A 368 -0.43 8.54 -11.93
CA GLY A 368 0.94 8.08 -11.74
C GLY A 368 1.82 9.28 -11.38
N LEU A 369 2.45 9.27 -10.21
CA LEU A 369 3.39 10.31 -9.80
C LEU A 369 4.78 9.70 -9.85
N MET A 370 5.61 10.15 -10.80
CA MET A 370 6.94 9.57 -11.03
C MET A 370 8.03 10.61 -10.82
N GLN A 371 9.08 10.25 -10.09
CA GLN A 371 10.29 11.05 -10.02
C GLN A 371 10.94 11.08 -11.41
N ASP A 372 11.27 12.26 -11.91
CA ASP A 372 11.79 12.47 -13.27
C ASP A 372 10.88 11.86 -14.36
N GLU A 373 9.56 12.09 -14.24
CA GLU A 373 8.52 11.60 -15.16
C GLU A 373 8.88 11.70 -16.67
N PRO A 374 9.52 12.77 -17.18
CA PRO A 374 9.92 12.83 -18.59
C PRO A 374 10.87 11.69 -19.02
N VAL A 375 11.73 11.20 -18.12
CA VAL A 375 12.64 10.07 -18.37
C VAL A 375 11.86 8.77 -18.47
N TRP A 376 10.90 8.55 -17.58
CA TRP A 376 9.98 7.41 -17.63
C TRP A 376 9.20 7.40 -18.95
N ARG A 377 8.63 8.55 -19.32
CA ARG A 377 7.86 8.71 -20.55
C ARG A 377 8.68 8.51 -21.83
N GLY A 378 9.89 9.06 -21.87
CA GLY A 378 10.80 8.85 -23.01
C GLY A 378 11.21 7.39 -23.18
N SER A 379 11.53 6.73 -22.06
CA SER A 379 12.01 5.34 -22.10
C SER A 379 10.91 4.35 -22.47
N VAL A 380 9.70 4.50 -21.91
CA VAL A 380 8.60 3.57 -22.19
C VAL A 380 8.21 3.56 -23.67
N GLY A 381 8.31 4.72 -24.35
CA GLY A 381 8.08 4.83 -25.78
C GLY A 381 8.93 3.83 -26.57
N HIS A 382 10.23 3.73 -26.26
CA HIS A 382 11.09 2.76 -26.95
C HIS A 382 10.76 1.30 -26.61
N GLU A 383 10.42 1.01 -25.34
CA GLU A 383 10.12 -0.34 -24.88
C GLU A 383 8.84 -0.92 -25.48
N VAL A 384 7.79 -0.11 -25.67
CA VAL A 384 6.54 -0.56 -26.31
C VAL A 384 6.48 -0.22 -27.81
N GLY A 385 7.50 0.42 -28.36
CA GLY A 385 7.47 0.88 -29.76
C GLY A 385 6.45 1.99 -30.01
N HIS A 386 6.26 2.87 -29.02
CA HIS A 386 5.41 4.05 -29.03
C HIS A 386 3.90 3.78 -29.12
N THR A 387 3.45 2.52 -29.06
CA THR A 387 2.03 2.14 -29.04
C THR A 387 1.77 0.95 -28.10
N LEU A 388 0.57 0.89 -27.50
CA LEU A 388 0.10 -0.28 -26.77
C LEU A 388 -0.63 -1.27 -27.70
N GLY A 389 -0.84 -0.89 -28.95
CA GLY A 389 -1.54 -1.68 -29.95
C GLY A 389 -2.93 -1.20 -30.31
N VAL A 390 -3.44 -0.18 -29.62
CA VAL A 390 -4.82 0.31 -29.78
C VAL A 390 -4.85 1.50 -30.75
N GLY A 391 -3.89 2.42 -30.64
CA GLY A 391 -3.83 3.63 -31.45
C GLY A 391 -2.43 4.21 -31.56
N GLU A 392 -2.27 5.20 -32.44
CA GLU A 392 -1.01 5.93 -32.64
C GLU A 392 -0.64 6.81 -31.43
N SER A 393 -1.65 7.30 -30.72
CA SER A 393 -1.51 8.24 -29.60
C SER A 393 -1.67 7.59 -28.22
N ASP A 394 -1.47 6.28 -28.11
CA ASP A 394 -1.70 5.51 -26.86
C ASP A 394 -0.97 6.08 -25.64
N LEU A 395 0.20 6.70 -25.86
CA LEU A 395 1.07 7.25 -24.82
C LEU A 395 0.86 8.76 -24.56
N ASN A 396 0.06 9.46 -25.37
CA ASN A 396 -0.09 10.93 -25.28
C ASN A 396 -0.88 11.36 -24.04
N HIS A 397 -1.86 10.55 -23.63
CA HIS A 397 -2.80 10.88 -22.55
C HIS A 397 -2.59 10.01 -21.29
N LEU A 398 -1.33 9.65 -21.00
CA LEU A 398 -0.99 9.02 -19.73
C LEU A 398 -1.13 10.05 -18.60
N ALA A 399 -1.90 9.70 -17.57
CA ALA A 399 -2.14 10.50 -16.37
C ALA A 399 -0.91 10.50 -15.43
N TRP A 400 0.28 10.72 -15.99
CA TRP A 400 1.54 10.78 -15.28
C TRP A 400 1.93 12.22 -15.01
N VAL A 401 2.42 12.46 -13.80
CA VAL A 401 2.83 13.78 -13.31
C VAL A 401 4.17 13.62 -12.58
N GLY A 402 4.99 14.67 -12.59
CA GLY A 402 6.22 14.70 -11.81
C GLY A 402 5.96 14.54 -10.31
N ASN A 403 6.71 13.66 -9.65
CA ASN A 403 6.69 13.46 -8.21
C ASN A 403 7.81 14.26 -7.54
N SER A 404 7.51 15.51 -7.17
CA SER A 404 8.46 16.38 -6.46
C SER A 404 8.52 16.11 -4.96
N GLU A 405 7.55 15.40 -4.40
CA GLU A 405 7.40 15.20 -2.95
C GLU A 405 7.51 13.72 -2.58
N ARG A 406 8.55 13.39 -1.83
CA ARG A 406 8.70 12.10 -1.17
C ARG A 406 7.81 12.05 0.07
N LEU A 407 6.84 11.13 0.09
CA LEU A 407 6.08 10.87 1.31
C LEU A 407 6.95 10.11 2.30
N ALA A 408 6.75 10.36 3.58
CA ALA A 408 7.50 9.72 4.65
C ALA A 408 6.55 8.88 5.50
N CYS A 409 6.72 7.56 5.48
CA CYS A 409 5.92 6.66 6.29
C CYS A 409 6.82 5.88 7.26
N SER A 410 6.34 5.67 8.49
CA SER A 410 7.07 4.88 9.48
C SER A 410 6.85 3.38 9.28
N THR A 411 5.77 2.99 8.59
CA THR A 411 5.36 1.60 8.38
C THR A 411 5.78 1.05 7.01
N ASP A 412 6.95 1.43 6.53
CA ASP A 412 7.49 0.93 5.25
C ASP A 412 7.71 -0.59 5.29
N HIS A 413 7.28 -1.28 4.24
CA HIS A 413 7.76 -2.63 3.95
C HIS A 413 9.02 -2.53 3.10
N VAL A 414 10.17 -2.90 3.66
CA VAL A 414 11.48 -2.69 3.02
C VAL A 414 11.98 -3.99 2.37
N PHE A 415 12.35 -3.90 1.09
CA PHE A 415 12.99 -4.94 0.31
C PHE A 415 14.51 -4.71 0.32
N THR A 416 15.23 -5.51 1.10
CA THR A 416 16.67 -5.28 1.35
C THR A 416 17.58 -6.10 0.46
N SER A 417 17.10 -7.23 -0.07
CA SER A 417 17.88 -8.09 -0.96
C SER A 417 17.38 -8.06 -2.41
N ARG A 418 18.26 -8.44 -3.35
CA ARG A 418 17.88 -8.62 -4.76
C ARG A 418 16.78 -9.66 -4.95
N SER A 419 16.76 -10.70 -4.10
CA SER A 419 15.74 -11.75 -4.12
C SER A 419 14.37 -11.20 -3.71
N ASP A 420 14.32 -10.33 -2.71
CA ASP A 420 13.07 -9.70 -2.26
C ASP A 420 12.51 -8.78 -3.34
N ILE A 421 13.38 -7.97 -3.96
CA ILE A 421 13.00 -7.05 -5.06
C ILE A 421 12.45 -7.84 -6.26
N HIS A 422 13.10 -8.96 -6.62
CA HIS A 422 12.63 -9.82 -7.70
C HIS A 422 11.31 -10.52 -7.35
N SER A 423 11.16 -10.99 -6.11
CA SER A 423 9.92 -11.62 -5.64
C SER A 423 8.75 -10.63 -5.67
N GLU A 424 8.97 -9.38 -5.27
CA GLU A 424 7.96 -8.32 -5.36
C GLU A 424 7.59 -8.01 -6.81
N ALA A 425 8.58 -7.93 -7.71
CA ALA A 425 8.32 -7.73 -9.14
C ALA A 425 7.46 -8.85 -9.74
N GLN A 426 7.77 -10.10 -9.38
CA GLN A 426 6.99 -11.27 -9.80
C GLN A 426 5.58 -11.25 -9.21
N ALA A 427 5.44 -10.97 -7.91
CA ALA A 427 4.14 -10.89 -7.24
C ALA A 427 3.24 -9.80 -7.85
N LEU A 428 3.79 -8.64 -8.21
CA LEU A 428 3.08 -7.61 -8.95
C LEU A 428 2.65 -8.09 -10.35
N SER A 429 3.55 -8.75 -11.09
CA SER A 429 3.22 -9.27 -12.43
C SER A 429 2.12 -10.32 -12.37
N ASP A 430 2.20 -11.25 -11.43
CA ASP A 430 1.21 -12.32 -11.26
C ASP A 430 -0.16 -11.76 -10.86
N ALA A 431 -0.19 -10.77 -9.95
CA ALA A 431 -1.42 -10.08 -9.58
C ALA A 431 -2.04 -9.31 -10.76
N MET A 432 -1.21 -8.62 -11.56
CA MET A 432 -1.67 -7.94 -12.78
C MET A 432 -2.22 -8.93 -13.82
N ASP A 433 -1.54 -10.05 -14.02
CA ASP A 433 -1.97 -11.11 -14.94
C ASP A 433 -3.30 -11.74 -14.49
N GLY A 434 -3.43 -12.01 -13.19
CA GLY A 434 -4.67 -12.51 -12.59
C GLY A 434 -5.85 -11.59 -12.84
N LEU A 435 -5.70 -10.29 -12.56
CA LEU A 435 -6.77 -9.30 -12.76
C LEU A 435 -7.14 -9.12 -14.24
N VAL A 436 -6.15 -9.08 -15.13
CA VAL A 436 -6.39 -8.98 -16.58
C VAL A 436 -7.14 -10.23 -17.07
N TRP A 437 -6.71 -11.42 -16.64
CA TRP A 437 -7.34 -12.67 -17.02
C TRP A 437 -8.81 -12.75 -16.58
N GLU A 438 -9.10 -12.36 -15.33
CA GLU A 438 -10.46 -12.30 -14.80
C GLU A 438 -11.35 -11.38 -15.67
N ARG A 439 -10.89 -10.15 -15.93
CA ARG A 439 -11.64 -9.16 -16.72
C ARG A 439 -11.84 -9.61 -18.16
N VAL A 440 -10.80 -10.13 -18.81
CA VAL A 440 -10.89 -10.63 -20.18
C VAL A 440 -11.86 -11.81 -20.26
N SER A 441 -11.81 -12.73 -19.30
CA SER A 441 -12.72 -13.88 -19.28
C SER A 441 -14.19 -13.45 -19.15
N GLN A 442 -14.45 -12.48 -18.26
CA GLN A 442 -15.76 -11.87 -18.10
C GLN A 442 -16.21 -11.16 -19.38
N GLY A 443 -15.34 -10.34 -19.99
CA GLY A 443 -15.64 -9.62 -21.22
C GLY A 443 -15.91 -10.53 -22.42
N VAL A 444 -15.19 -11.65 -22.54
CA VAL A 444 -15.44 -12.67 -23.58
C VAL A 444 -16.81 -13.31 -23.38
N PHE A 445 -17.16 -13.69 -22.15
CA PHE A 445 -18.48 -14.23 -21.83
C PHE A 445 -19.60 -13.23 -22.18
N GLU A 446 -19.45 -11.97 -21.80
CA GLU A 446 -20.40 -10.90 -22.18
C GLU A 446 -20.52 -10.76 -23.71
N LYS A 447 -19.43 -10.88 -24.47
CA LYS A 447 -19.49 -10.85 -25.94
C LYS A 447 -20.23 -12.06 -26.53
N ILE A 448 -20.09 -13.25 -25.95
CA ILE A 448 -20.78 -14.46 -26.41
C ILE A 448 -22.28 -14.34 -26.17
N THR A 449 -22.70 -13.87 -25.00
CA THR A 449 -24.13 -13.68 -24.66
C THR A 449 -24.85 -12.65 -25.54
N LEU A 450 -24.12 -11.76 -26.22
CA LEU A 450 -24.66 -10.79 -27.18
C LEU A 450 -24.88 -11.37 -28.60
N ILE A 451 -24.47 -12.62 -28.86
CA ILE A 451 -24.64 -13.27 -30.17
C ILE A 451 -26.12 -13.61 -30.37
N SER A 452 -26.68 -13.19 -31.51
CA SER A 452 -28.12 -13.33 -31.79
C SER A 452 -28.56 -14.75 -32.14
N ASP A 453 -27.69 -15.56 -32.74
CA ASP A 453 -27.98 -16.96 -33.09
C ASP A 453 -27.66 -17.88 -31.89
N PRO A 454 -28.66 -18.53 -31.26
CA PRO A 454 -28.43 -19.34 -30.07
C PRO A 454 -27.47 -20.51 -30.32
N ALA A 455 -27.58 -21.17 -31.47
CA ALA A 455 -26.74 -22.32 -31.80
C ALA A 455 -25.25 -21.93 -31.95
N LEU A 456 -24.98 -20.75 -32.51
CA LEU A 456 -23.62 -20.21 -32.59
C LEU A 456 -23.10 -19.80 -31.21
N ALA A 457 -23.93 -19.15 -30.40
CA ALA A 457 -23.58 -18.76 -29.02
C ALA A 457 -23.20 -19.99 -28.18
N ASP A 458 -24.05 -21.03 -28.16
CA ASP A 458 -23.83 -22.27 -27.43
C ASP A 458 -22.52 -22.97 -27.87
N ALA A 459 -22.24 -22.98 -29.18
CA ALA A 459 -21.02 -23.59 -29.71
C ALA A 459 -19.75 -22.82 -29.32
N MET A 460 -19.80 -21.48 -29.31
CA MET A 460 -18.70 -20.64 -28.87
C MET A 460 -18.49 -20.72 -27.36
N GLU A 461 -19.57 -20.77 -26.59
CA GLU A 461 -19.52 -20.93 -25.14
C GLU A 461 -18.92 -22.28 -24.75
N ALA A 462 -19.35 -23.38 -25.37
CA ALA A 462 -18.80 -24.71 -25.11
C ALA A 462 -17.28 -24.77 -25.37
N MET A 463 -16.82 -24.20 -26.49
CA MET A 463 -15.40 -24.09 -26.83
C MET A 463 -14.64 -23.25 -25.80
N TRP A 464 -15.22 -22.12 -25.39
CA TRP A 464 -14.61 -21.24 -24.39
C TRP A 464 -14.47 -21.92 -23.03
N ILE A 465 -15.49 -22.67 -22.58
CA ILE A 465 -15.44 -23.46 -21.35
C ILE A 465 -14.34 -24.52 -21.41
N GLU A 466 -14.18 -25.21 -22.55
CA GLU A 466 -13.12 -26.19 -22.76
C GLU A 466 -11.73 -25.53 -22.64
N TRP A 467 -11.53 -24.36 -23.28
CA TRP A 467 -10.28 -23.62 -23.18
C TRP A 467 -10.01 -23.12 -21.76
N LEU A 468 -11.03 -22.61 -21.06
CA LEU A 468 -10.92 -22.21 -19.65
C LEU A 468 -10.46 -23.38 -18.77
N ALA A 469 -10.99 -24.58 -19.00
CA ALA A 469 -10.53 -25.79 -18.30
C ALA A 469 -9.06 -26.10 -18.60
N GLY A 470 -8.63 -25.96 -19.86
CA GLY A 470 -7.22 -26.08 -20.25
C GLY A 470 -6.31 -25.06 -19.55
N PHE A 471 -6.72 -23.79 -19.49
CA PHE A 471 -6.01 -22.73 -18.77
C PHE A 471 -6.03 -22.90 -17.25
N ALA A 472 -7.01 -23.61 -16.69
CA ALA A 472 -7.01 -23.99 -15.28
C ALA A 472 -6.01 -25.11 -14.99
N ALA A 473 -5.87 -26.09 -15.90
CA ALA A 473 -4.91 -27.18 -15.79
C ALA A 473 -3.46 -26.71 -15.98
N ASN A 474 -3.23 -25.70 -16.83
CA ASN A 474 -1.92 -25.09 -17.03
C ASN A 474 -2.00 -23.56 -16.93
N PRO A 475 -1.86 -22.95 -15.74
CA PRO A 475 -1.96 -21.50 -15.57
C PRO A 475 -0.93 -20.70 -16.36
N GLY A 476 0.26 -21.27 -16.61
CA GLY A 476 1.33 -20.61 -17.36
C GLY A 476 0.97 -20.31 -18.82
N SER A 477 0.11 -21.14 -19.43
CA SER A 477 -0.32 -20.95 -20.83
C SER A 477 -1.22 -19.73 -21.02
N ARG A 478 -1.84 -19.20 -19.95
CA ARG A 478 -2.61 -17.95 -20.02
C ARG A 478 -1.74 -16.79 -20.48
N ARG A 479 -0.55 -16.70 -19.88
CA ARG A 479 0.38 -15.62 -20.18
C ARG A 479 0.92 -15.76 -21.60
N GLU A 480 1.31 -16.96 -22.01
CA GLU A 480 1.76 -17.25 -23.37
C GLU A 480 0.69 -16.91 -24.42
N PHE A 481 -0.57 -17.27 -24.14
CA PHE A 481 -1.70 -16.94 -25.01
C PHE A 481 -1.88 -15.43 -25.18
N LEU A 482 -1.89 -14.67 -24.08
CA LEU A 482 -2.04 -13.21 -24.13
C LEU A 482 -0.82 -12.50 -24.73
N GLU A 483 0.39 -13.06 -24.53
CA GLU A 483 1.61 -12.58 -25.17
C GLU A 483 1.54 -12.74 -26.70
N GLN A 484 1.10 -13.90 -27.20
CA GLN A 484 0.92 -14.14 -28.64
C GLN A 484 0.00 -13.08 -29.28
N LEU A 485 -1.06 -12.67 -28.57
CA LEU A 485 -2.02 -11.68 -29.07
C LEU A 485 -1.42 -10.26 -29.18
N LEU A 486 -0.46 -9.90 -28.33
CA LEU A 486 0.01 -8.50 -28.19
C LEU A 486 1.47 -8.27 -28.62
N TYR A 487 2.24 -9.33 -28.82
CA TYR A 487 3.67 -9.26 -29.15
C TYR A 487 3.98 -10.13 -30.37
N PRO A 488 3.82 -9.60 -31.60
CA PRO A 488 4.33 -10.25 -32.79
C PRO A 488 5.82 -10.54 -32.64
N GLU A 489 6.25 -11.77 -32.91
CA GLU A 489 7.66 -12.18 -32.79
C GLU A 489 8.59 -11.31 -33.64
N THR A 490 8.11 -10.84 -34.80
CA THR A 490 8.87 -10.00 -35.73
C THR A 490 9.16 -8.60 -35.18
N GLU A 491 8.38 -8.11 -34.21
CA GLU A 491 8.56 -6.78 -33.63
C GLU A 491 9.75 -6.71 -32.66
N GLY A 492 10.20 -7.85 -32.14
CA GLY A 492 11.38 -7.95 -31.27
C GLY A 492 11.25 -7.23 -29.92
N LYS A 493 10.02 -6.95 -29.46
CA LYS A 493 9.76 -6.31 -28.15
C LYS A 493 9.78 -7.35 -27.02
N ASN A 494 10.16 -6.89 -25.82
CA ASN A 494 10.30 -7.79 -24.67
C ASN A 494 8.94 -8.16 -24.05
N ALA A 495 8.40 -9.31 -24.46
CA ALA A 495 7.15 -9.85 -23.93
C ALA A 495 7.19 -10.15 -22.42
N LYS A 496 8.37 -10.42 -21.82
CA LYS A 496 8.48 -10.75 -20.40
C LYS A 496 8.07 -9.60 -19.48
N HIS A 497 8.28 -8.35 -19.90
CA HIS A 497 7.80 -7.18 -19.15
C HIS A 497 6.30 -6.95 -19.31
N ALA A 498 5.69 -7.50 -20.36
CA ALA A 498 4.29 -7.36 -20.76
C ALA A 498 3.69 -5.96 -20.56
N LEU A 499 4.42 -4.94 -20.98
CA LEU A 499 4.02 -3.53 -20.85
C LEU A 499 2.70 -3.20 -21.58
N ARG A 500 2.34 -3.95 -22.63
CA ARG A 500 1.04 -3.86 -23.33
C ARG A 500 -0.11 -4.59 -22.65
N LEU A 501 0.14 -5.44 -21.66
CA LEU A 501 -0.88 -6.29 -21.06
C LEU A 501 -1.51 -5.61 -19.84
N GLY A 502 -2.71 -5.05 -19.97
CA GLY A 502 -3.39 -4.41 -18.86
C GLY A 502 -4.76 -3.84 -19.24
N PRO A 503 -5.44 -3.14 -18.30
CA PRO A 503 -6.78 -2.60 -18.51
C PRO A 503 -7.02 -1.82 -19.81
N ARG A 504 -6.02 -1.06 -20.32
CA ARG A 504 -6.20 -0.29 -21.57
C ARG A 504 -6.28 -1.14 -22.84
N THR A 505 -5.76 -2.36 -22.82
CA THR A 505 -5.79 -3.29 -23.96
C THR A 505 -6.88 -4.35 -23.80
N HIS A 506 -7.73 -4.25 -22.78
CA HIS A 506 -8.83 -5.16 -22.49
C HIS A 506 -9.73 -5.41 -23.70
N ASP A 507 -10.26 -4.36 -24.32
CA ASP A 507 -11.23 -4.49 -25.42
C ASP A 507 -10.60 -5.13 -26.67
N LEU A 508 -9.31 -4.88 -26.87
CA LEU A 508 -8.52 -5.44 -27.97
C LEU A 508 -8.34 -6.96 -27.75
N LEU A 509 -8.00 -7.38 -26.54
CA LEU A 509 -7.90 -8.80 -26.16
C LEU A 509 -9.25 -9.52 -26.29
N VAL A 510 -10.32 -8.95 -25.72
CA VAL A 510 -11.66 -9.55 -25.76
C VAL A 510 -12.15 -9.73 -27.21
N ALA A 511 -11.99 -8.70 -28.05
CA ALA A 511 -12.38 -8.80 -29.45
C ALA A 511 -11.56 -9.84 -30.23
N ALA A 512 -10.26 -9.96 -29.94
CA ALA A 512 -9.40 -10.94 -30.57
C ALA A 512 -9.75 -12.38 -30.17
N ILE A 513 -10.02 -12.62 -28.88
CA ILE A 513 -10.44 -13.93 -28.38
C ILE A 513 -11.81 -14.31 -28.97
N GLN A 514 -12.76 -13.37 -29.03
CA GLN A 514 -14.06 -13.59 -29.68
C GLN A 514 -13.88 -14.00 -31.15
N THR A 515 -12.99 -13.32 -31.88
CA THR A 515 -12.71 -13.61 -33.29
C THR A 515 -12.08 -15.00 -33.43
N LEU A 516 -11.10 -15.33 -32.59
CA LEU A 516 -10.44 -16.63 -32.56
C LEU A 516 -11.42 -17.78 -32.26
N LEU A 517 -12.33 -17.61 -31.28
CA LEU A 517 -13.40 -18.57 -30.98
C LEU A 517 -14.33 -18.77 -32.18
N LEU A 518 -14.72 -17.70 -32.87
CA LEU A 518 -15.56 -17.79 -34.05
C LEU A 518 -14.89 -18.62 -35.16
N VAL A 519 -13.59 -18.41 -35.39
CA VAL A 519 -12.80 -19.19 -36.36
C VAL A 519 -12.74 -20.65 -35.93
N ALA A 520 -12.44 -20.94 -34.66
CA ALA A 520 -12.37 -22.31 -34.15
C ALA A 520 -13.70 -23.07 -34.30
N VAL A 521 -14.83 -22.43 -34.00
CA VAL A 521 -16.18 -23.00 -34.19
C VAL A 521 -16.54 -23.14 -35.67
N GLY A 522 -16.10 -22.18 -36.49
CA GLY A 522 -16.35 -22.14 -37.92
C GLY A 522 -15.60 -23.19 -38.72
N VAL A 523 -14.31 -23.41 -38.42
CA VAL A 523 -13.53 -24.53 -38.98
C VAL A 523 -14.15 -25.86 -38.57
N GLY A 524 -14.64 -25.95 -37.32
CA GLY A 524 -15.24 -27.17 -36.79
C GLY A 524 -14.21 -28.27 -36.51
N GLY A 525 -14.70 -29.47 -36.19
CA GLY A 525 -13.87 -30.57 -35.66
C GLY A 525 -13.79 -30.58 -34.14
N ALA A 526 -13.18 -31.63 -33.59
CA ALA A 526 -12.94 -31.78 -32.14
C ALA A 526 -11.47 -31.49 -31.82
N GLY A 527 -11.21 -30.93 -30.63
CA GLY A 527 -9.85 -30.64 -30.15
C GLY A 527 -9.22 -29.39 -30.77
N ASN A 528 -10.01 -28.39 -31.15
CA ASN A 528 -9.47 -27.09 -31.57
C ASN A 528 -9.00 -26.32 -30.32
N GLU A 529 -7.72 -25.97 -30.30
CA GLU A 529 -7.10 -25.18 -29.23
C GLU A 529 -6.67 -23.80 -29.77
N TRP A 530 -6.43 -22.83 -28.87
CA TRP A 530 -6.07 -21.46 -29.24
C TRP A 530 -4.78 -21.35 -30.10
N GLY A 531 -3.86 -22.31 -29.97
CA GLY A 531 -2.59 -22.36 -30.71
C GLY A 531 -2.54 -23.38 -31.85
N TYR A 532 -3.55 -24.26 -31.97
CA TYR A 532 -3.54 -25.36 -32.93
C TYR A 532 -4.94 -25.87 -33.28
N PHE A 533 -5.25 -25.97 -34.57
CA PHE A 533 -6.48 -26.60 -35.06
C PHE A 533 -6.11 -27.91 -35.77
N PRO A 534 -6.56 -29.10 -35.32
CA PRO A 534 -6.15 -30.38 -35.90
C PRO A 534 -6.34 -30.50 -37.42
N GLN A 535 -7.35 -29.83 -37.98
CA GLN A 535 -7.61 -29.85 -39.43
C GLN A 535 -6.77 -28.85 -40.23
N CYS A 536 -6.22 -27.81 -39.59
CA CYS A 536 -5.58 -26.69 -40.28
C CYS A 536 -4.10 -26.48 -39.90
N GLY A 537 -3.67 -26.94 -38.72
CA GLY A 537 -2.32 -26.78 -38.19
C GLY A 537 -2.20 -25.68 -37.12
N ARG A 538 -0.97 -25.18 -36.94
CA ARG A 538 -0.65 -24.11 -35.97
C ARG A 538 -1.42 -22.81 -36.29
N VAL A 539 -1.84 -22.13 -35.22
CA VAL A 539 -2.57 -20.86 -35.27
C VAL A 539 -1.68 -19.74 -34.76
N LEU A 540 -1.57 -18.67 -35.52
CA LEU A 540 -1.03 -17.38 -35.09
C LEU A 540 -2.19 -16.38 -35.03
N SER A 541 -2.43 -15.82 -33.85
CA SER A 541 -3.48 -14.81 -33.63
C SER A 541 -2.85 -13.55 -33.06
N ILE A 542 -3.08 -12.42 -33.71
CA ILE A 542 -2.59 -11.09 -33.32
C ILE A 542 -3.79 -10.16 -33.16
N ALA A 543 -3.83 -9.49 -32.02
CA ALA A 543 -4.92 -8.59 -31.63
C ALA A 543 -4.67 -7.13 -32.00
N LEU A 544 -3.40 -6.75 -32.19
CA LEU A 544 -2.96 -5.36 -32.43
C LEU A 544 -3.64 -4.72 -33.64
N GLN A 545 -3.97 -3.43 -33.50
CA GLN A 545 -4.37 -2.55 -34.61
C GLN A 545 -3.16 -1.75 -35.11
N TYR A 546 -2.34 -1.28 -34.17
CA TYR A 546 -1.10 -0.55 -34.43
C TYR A 546 0.10 -1.29 -33.86
N TRP A 547 1.28 -1.06 -34.41
CA TRP A 547 2.53 -1.68 -33.97
C TRP A 547 3.73 -0.83 -34.41
N SER A 548 4.94 -1.20 -34.00
CA SER A 548 6.17 -0.46 -34.34
C SER A 548 6.92 -0.97 -35.59
N GLY A 549 6.37 -1.99 -36.25
CA GLY A 549 7.03 -2.66 -37.36
C GLY A 549 8.03 -3.75 -36.96
N PRO A 550 8.68 -4.41 -37.93
CA PRO A 550 9.69 -5.42 -37.65
C PRO A 550 10.88 -4.80 -36.91
N ALA A 551 11.60 -5.64 -36.15
CA ALA A 551 12.73 -5.24 -35.33
C ALA A 551 13.76 -4.45 -36.15
N GLY A 552 14.01 -3.21 -35.75
CA GLY A 552 14.84 -2.28 -36.51
C GLY A 552 15.30 -1.05 -35.70
N PRO A 553 16.16 -0.21 -36.31
CA PRO A 553 16.82 0.90 -35.61
C PRO A 553 15.91 2.09 -35.30
N ALA A 554 14.77 2.23 -35.99
CA ALA A 554 13.81 3.32 -35.80
C ALA A 554 12.38 2.75 -35.75
N PRO A 555 11.78 2.58 -34.56
CA PRO A 555 10.38 2.18 -34.45
C PRO A 555 9.49 3.32 -34.91
N GLU A 556 8.58 3.01 -35.83
CA GLU A 556 7.55 3.95 -36.33
C GLU A 556 6.19 3.32 -36.07
N VAL A 557 5.30 4.07 -35.43
CA VAL A 557 3.93 3.60 -35.16
C VAL A 557 3.16 3.63 -36.47
N ARG A 558 2.61 2.48 -36.84
CA ARG A 558 1.84 2.28 -38.06
C ARG A 558 0.72 1.28 -37.84
N GLU A 559 -0.29 1.30 -38.71
CA GLU A 559 -1.30 0.25 -38.69
C GLU A 559 -0.67 -1.12 -39.02
N LEU A 560 -1.22 -2.20 -38.46
CA LEU A 560 -0.75 -3.56 -38.73
C LEU A 560 -1.00 -3.97 -40.20
N SER A 561 -1.95 -3.32 -40.86
CA SER A 561 -2.22 -3.46 -42.30
C SER A 561 -1.22 -2.73 -43.20
N GLU A 562 -0.41 -1.82 -42.65
CA GLU A 562 0.53 -1.04 -43.45
C GLU A 562 1.82 -1.82 -43.74
N GLY A 563 2.03 -2.07 -45.04
CA GLY A 563 3.20 -2.75 -45.57
C GLY A 563 2.98 -4.22 -45.90
N PRO A 564 4.07 -4.94 -46.24
CA PRO A 564 4.00 -6.35 -46.59
C PRO A 564 3.54 -7.21 -45.40
N LEU A 565 2.58 -8.12 -45.64
CA LEU A 565 2.09 -9.06 -44.62
C LEU A 565 3.24 -9.88 -43.97
N ILE A 566 4.29 -10.19 -44.75
CA ILE A 566 5.46 -10.94 -44.29
C ILE A 566 6.21 -10.27 -43.13
N ASP A 567 6.15 -8.94 -43.03
CA ASP A 567 6.78 -8.20 -41.95
C ASP A 567 6.12 -8.51 -40.59
N VAL A 568 4.82 -8.81 -40.61
CA VAL A 568 4.02 -9.14 -39.42
C VAL A 568 4.12 -10.62 -39.07
N ILE A 569 3.98 -11.51 -40.06
CA ILE A 569 3.85 -12.96 -39.83
C ILE A 569 5.16 -13.73 -39.99
N GLY A 570 6.21 -13.07 -40.45
CA GLY A 570 7.54 -13.64 -40.69
C GLY A 570 7.63 -14.52 -41.93
N PRO A 571 8.86 -14.92 -42.33
CA PRO A 571 9.14 -15.66 -43.57
C PRO A 571 8.56 -17.08 -43.62
N SER A 572 8.13 -17.62 -42.48
CA SER A 572 7.54 -18.95 -42.36
C SER A 572 6.26 -18.87 -41.53
N PRO A 573 5.15 -18.37 -42.12
CA PRO A 573 3.95 -18.12 -41.36
C PRO A 573 3.27 -19.40 -40.89
N ALA A 574 2.54 -19.28 -39.78
CA ALA A 574 1.63 -20.32 -39.34
C ALA A 574 0.56 -20.60 -40.42
N PRO A 575 0.07 -21.85 -40.54
CA PRO A 575 -1.02 -22.17 -41.45
C PRO A 575 -2.23 -21.26 -41.21
N VAL A 576 -2.69 -21.09 -39.98
CA VAL A 576 -3.83 -20.21 -39.69
C VAL A 576 -3.29 -18.90 -39.12
N VAL A 577 -3.64 -17.78 -39.76
CA VAL A 577 -3.29 -16.43 -39.31
C VAL A 577 -4.57 -15.64 -39.09
N ILE A 578 -4.74 -15.10 -37.89
CA ILE A 578 -5.89 -14.29 -37.49
C ILE A 578 -5.38 -12.92 -37.05
N LEU A 579 -5.73 -11.88 -37.80
CA LEU A 579 -5.40 -10.48 -37.51
C LEU A 579 -6.65 -9.75 -37.05
N ALA A 580 -6.98 -9.89 -35.77
CA ALA A 580 -8.25 -9.43 -35.22
C ALA A 580 -8.32 -7.90 -35.02
N GLY A 581 -7.19 -7.20 -35.06
CA GLY A 581 -7.16 -5.73 -35.08
C GLY A 581 -7.27 -5.13 -36.49
N VAL A 582 -7.05 -5.92 -37.54
CA VAL A 582 -6.92 -5.38 -38.91
C VAL A 582 -8.28 -5.18 -39.59
N SER A 583 -8.46 -3.98 -40.13
CA SER A 583 -9.65 -3.56 -40.88
C SER A 583 -9.54 -3.85 -42.38
N SER A 584 -8.34 -3.96 -42.94
CA SER A 584 -8.12 -4.37 -44.34
C SER A 584 -8.63 -5.78 -44.63
N SER A 585 -9.03 -6.02 -45.87
CA SER A 585 -9.53 -7.34 -46.29
C SER A 585 -8.37 -8.35 -46.47
N PRO A 586 -8.61 -9.67 -46.34
CA PRO A 586 -7.56 -10.66 -46.61
C PRO A 586 -6.99 -10.57 -48.04
N THR A 587 -7.82 -10.24 -49.03
CA THR A 587 -7.42 -10.07 -50.44
C THR A 587 -6.44 -8.92 -50.62
N GLU A 588 -6.69 -7.81 -49.94
CA GLU A 588 -5.84 -6.61 -49.94
C GLU A 588 -4.48 -6.89 -49.30
N LEU A 589 -4.45 -7.55 -48.13
CA LEU A 589 -3.20 -7.91 -47.45
C LEU A 589 -2.33 -8.90 -48.24
N LEU A 590 -2.96 -9.77 -49.02
CA LEU A 590 -2.26 -10.73 -49.89
C LEU A 590 -1.89 -10.12 -51.25
N ASN A 591 -2.23 -8.85 -51.50
CA ASN A 591 -2.07 -8.15 -52.78
C ASN A 591 -2.62 -8.96 -53.97
N ILE A 592 -3.75 -9.65 -53.78
CA ILE A 592 -4.35 -10.50 -54.82
C ILE A 592 -5.18 -9.63 -55.76
N GLY A 593 -4.69 -9.43 -56.99
CA GLY A 593 -5.41 -8.76 -58.06
C GLY A 593 -6.41 -9.68 -58.77
N MET A 594 -7.35 -9.10 -59.52
CA MET A 594 -8.29 -9.85 -60.37
C MET A 594 -7.61 -10.68 -61.49
N ALA A 595 -6.33 -10.40 -61.76
CA ALA A 595 -5.52 -11.07 -62.78
C ALA A 595 -4.56 -12.13 -62.20
N ASP A 596 -4.53 -12.32 -60.88
CA ASP A 596 -3.65 -13.29 -60.25
C ASP A 596 -4.28 -14.69 -60.28
N ASP A 597 -3.66 -15.62 -61.01
CA ASP A 597 -4.07 -17.02 -61.02
C ASP A 597 -3.68 -17.70 -59.70
N ALA A 598 -4.63 -18.41 -59.07
CA ALA A 598 -4.40 -19.15 -57.82
C ALA A 598 -3.22 -20.15 -57.89
N GLU A 599 -2.84 -20.58 -59.10
CA GLU A 599 -1.69 -21.45 -59.35
C GLU A 599 -0.33 -20.74 -59.15
N THR A 600 -0.24 -19.45 -59.47
CA THR A 600 1.01 -18.67 -59.27
C THR A 600 1.32 -18.46 -57.79
N ALA A 601 0.30 -18.32 -56.95
CA ALA A 601 0.43 -18.16 -55.49
C ALA A 601 0.85 -19.46 -54.75
N THR A 602 0.86 -20.61 -55.43
CA THR A 602 1.22 -21.93 -54.86
C THR A 602 2.51 -22.52 -55.46
N SER A 603 3.21 -21.76 -56.31
CA SER A 603 4.52 -22.11 -56.86
C SER A 603 5.61 -22.15 -55.77
N MET A 604 6.65 -22.98 -55.95
CA MET A 604 7.79 -23.02 -55.01
C MET A 604 8.59 -21.71 -54.96
N ALA A 605 8.50 -20.88 -56.00
CA ALA A 605 9.16 -19.57 -56.07
C ALA A 605 8.31 -18.44 -55.46
N ALA A 606 7.06 -18.71 -55.08
CA ALA A 606 6.17 -17.73 -54.48
C ALA A 606 6.41 -17.63 -52.97
N GLU A 607 6.17 -16.43 -52.43
CA GLU A 607 6.24 -16.17 -51.00
C GLU A 607 5.26 -17.07 -50.23
N ARG A 608 5.68 -17.65 -49.10
CA ARG A 608 4.85 -18.61 -48.35
C ARG A 608 3.65 -17.88 -47.74
N ARG A 609 2.44 -18.31 -48.11
CA ARG A 609 1.17 -17.73 -47.63
C ARG A 609 0.44 -18.65 -46.66
N PRO A 610 -0.20 -18.11 -45.60
CA PRO A 610 -0.95 -18.91 -44.63
C PRO A 610 -2.11 -19.69 -45.29
N HIS A 611 -2.32 -20.93 -44.85
CA HIS A 611 -3.61 -21.69 -44.75
C HIS A 611 -4.89 -20.90 -44.97
N LEU A 612 -5.09 -20.01 -44.02
CA LEU A 612 -6.32 -19.32 -43.75
C LEU A 612 -5.90 -17.99 -43.16
N LEU A 613 -6.17 -16.90 -43.87
CA LEU A 613 -5.95 -15.55 -43.39
C LEU A 613 -7.30 -14.93 -43.04
N VAL A 614 -7.45 -14.54 -41.78
CA VAL A 614 -8.68 -13.97 -41.24
C VAL A 614 -8.40 -12.58 -40.72
N THR A 615 -9.21 -11.61 -41.13
CA THR A 615 -9.20 -10.25 -40.58
C THR A 615 -10.54 -9.91 -39.96
N ARG A 616 -10.58 -8.88 -39.11
CA ARG A 616 -11.82 -8.46 -38.45
C ARG A 616 -12.88 -8.01 -39.44
N SER A 617 -12.48 -7.33 -40.52
CA SER A 617 -13.42 -6.91 -41.56
C SER A 617 -14.04 -8.10 -42.30
N GLY A 618 -13.24 -9.13 -42.59
CA GLY A 618 -13.73 -10.38 -43.20
C GLY A 618 -14.78 -11.10 -42.36
N LEU A 619 -14.71 -11.00 -41.03
CA LEU A 619 -15.66 -11.66 -40.11
C LEU A 619 -16.75 -10.74 -39.55
N ARG A 620 -16.73 -9.45 -39.86
CA ARG A 620 -17.65 -8.47 -39.25
C ARG A 620 -19.13 -8.83 -39.47
N GLN A 621 -19.48 -9.33 -40.64
CA GLN A 621 -20.86 -9.74 -40.96
C GLN A 621 -21.26 -11.01 -40.21
N HIS A 622 -20.34 -11.97 -40.09
CA HIS A 622 -20.56 -13.22 -39.36
C HIS A 622 -20.66 -13.00 -37.84
N LEU A 623 -19.87 -12.08 -37.28
CA LEU A 623 -19.96 -11.70 -35.87
C LEU A 623 -21.28 -10.98 -35.51
N ARG A 624 -21.88 -10.26 -36.46
CA ARG A 624 -23.12 -9.50 -36.22
C ARG A 624 -24.37 -10.31 -36.51
N ASN A 625 -24.40 -11.01 -37.65
CA ASN A 625 -25.61 -11.60 -38.22
C ASN A 625 -25.41 -13.07 -38.65
N GLY A 626 -24.26 -13.68 -38.34
CA GLY A 626 -23.97 -15.06 -38.73
C GLY A 626 -24.75 -16.07 -37.89
N THR A 627 -25.18 -17.15 -38.53
CA THR A 627 -25.63 -18.38 -37.86
C THR A 627 -24.53 -19.44 -37.89
N LEU A 628 -24.58 -20.42 -36.99
CA LEU A 628 -23.61 -21.53 -36.96
C LEU A 628 -23.39 -22.18 -38.33
N ILE A 629 -24.49 -22.38 -39.09
CA ILE A 629 -24.44 -22.98 -40.43
C ILE A 629 -23.68 -22.09 -41.40
N THR A 630 -24.01 -20.80 -41.45
CA THR A 630 -23.38 -19.85 -42.39
C THR A 630 -21.88 -19.66 -42.10
N VAL A 631 -21.50 -19.63 -40.82
CA VAL A 631 -20.11 -19.51 -40.39
C VAL A 631 -19.32 -20.76 -40.78
N ARG A 632 -19.86 -21.95 -40.51
CA ARG A 632 -19.22 -23.21 -40.93
C ARG A 632 -19.12 -23.33 -42.44
N GLN A 633 -20.14 -22.93 -43.18
CA GLN A 633 -20.11 -22.95 -44.64
C GLN A 633 -19.03 -22.03 -45.19
N HIS A 634 -18.88 -20.83 -44.61
CA HIS A 634 -17.85 -19.86 -45.01
C HIS A 634 -16.43 -20.45 -44.92
N PHE A 635 -16.05 -20.98 -43.75
CA PHE A 635 -14.71 -21.55 -43.57
C PHE A 635 -14.49 -22.85 -44.36
N ASN A 636 -15.51 -23.72 -44.45
CA ASN A 636 -15.41 -24.94 -45.26
C ASN A 636 -15.18 -24.63 -46.75
N ASN A 637 -15.84 -23.60 -47.29
CA ASN A 637 -15.63 -23.19 -48.67
C ASN A 637 -14.19 -22.69 -48.88
N GLN A 638 -13.69 -21.81 -48.01
CA GLN A 638 -12.30 -21.33 -48.10
C GLN A 638 -11.26 -22.45 -48.03
N LEU A 639 -11.45 -23.44 -47.15
CA LEU A 639 -10.57 -24.59 -47.04
C LEU A 639 -10.63 -25.48 -48.29
N LYS A 640 -11.82 -25.73 -48.84
CA LYS A 640 -12.01 -26.52 -50.07
C LYS A 640 -11.41 -25.84 -51.29
N ASP A 641 -11.67 -24.54 -51.49
CA ASP A 641 -11.15 -23.78 -52.62
C ASP A 641 -9.62 -23.82 -52.64
N ARG A 642 -9.00 -23.77 -51.47
CA ARG A 642 -7.54 -23.89 -51.35
C ARG A 642 -7.02 -25.30 -51.61
N LEU A 643 -7.68 -26.35 -51.11
CA LEU A 643 -7.30 -27.73 -51.41
C LEU A 643 -7.34 -27.97 -52.93
N LEU A 644 -8.39 -27.49 -53.59
CA LEU A 644 -8.53 -27.56 -55.05
C LEU A 644 -7.43 -26.78 -55.78
N ALA A 645 -7.11 -25.55 -55.34
CA ALA A 645 -6.01 -24.76 -55.91
C ALA A 645 -4.66 -25.46 -55.76
N ARG A 646 -4.39 -26.07 -54.60
CA ARG A 646 -3.16 -26.85 -54.36
C ARG A 646 -3.09 -28.10 -55.23
N GLU A 647 -4.18 -28.86 -55.35
CA GLU A 647 -4.24 -30.03 -56.22
C GLU A 647 -4.05 -29.67 -57.70
N SER A 648 -4.62 -28.54 -58.15
CA SER A 648 -4.42 -28.01 -59.50
C SER A 648 -2.94 -27.69 -59.73
N ALA A 649 -2.32 -26.91 -58.84
CA ALA A 649 -0.91 -26.54 -58.94
C ALA A 649 0.04 -27.76 -58.93
N ILE A 650 -0.27 -28.80 -58.15
CA ILE A 650 0.50 -30.06 -58.18
C ILE A 650 0.32 -30.76 -59.54
N LYS A 651 -0.90 -30.86 -60.06
CA LYS A 651 -1.18 -31.49 -61.37
C LYS A 651 -0.54 -30.73 -62.54
N THR A 652 -0.50 -29.40 -62.50
CA THR A 652 0.12 -28.56 -63.52
C THR A 652 1.66 -28.71 -63.50
N ASN A 653 2.28 -28.79 -62.32
CA ASN A 653 3.72 -29.03 -62.18
C ASN A 653 4.15 -30.45 -62.57
N VAL A 654 3.29 -31.47 -62.41
CA VAL A 654 3.59 -32.86 -62.82
C VAL A 654 3.48 -33.05 -64.34
N LYS A 655 2.70 -32.22 -65.05
CA LYS A 655 2.57 -32.25 -66.52
C LYS A 655 3.65 -31.45 -67.26
N GLY A 656 4.47 -30.70 -66.54
CA GLY A 656 5.56 -29.86 -67.09
C GLY A 656 6.94 -30.52 -67.15
N PHE A 657 7.03 -31.83 -66.89
CA PHE A 657 8.25 -32.64 -67.04
C PHE A 657 8.17 -33.60 -68.22
#